data_AF-A0A9R8NCK6-F1
#
_entry.id   AF-A0A9R8NCK6-F1
#
_cell.length_a   1.000
_cell.length_b   1.000
_cell.length_c   1.000
_cell.angle_alpha   90.00
_cell.angle_beta   90.00
_cell.angle_gamma   90.00
#
_symmetry.space_group_name_H-M   'P 1'
#
loop_
_entity.id
_entity.type
_entity.pdbx_description
1 polymer ?
#
loop_
_entity_poly.entity_id
_entity_poly.type
_entity_poly.pdbx_seq_one_letter_code
_entity_poly.pdbx_strand_id
1 'polypeptide(L)'
;MLSKTSQAEEGCSECPHLSGVHSGKGGLEEEPPEDKEANECLWIRPDAPSRCSWQLGSLIADSPHHHAPSTKAPKILPDILQNIGDTPMVKINKIRKKFGLKCELLAKCEFFNPGGSVKDRIAVRMIEDAERAGILKPGDTIIEPTSGNTGIGLALAAAVKGYRCIIVMPEKMSMEKVDVLRALGAKIVRTPTNARFDSPESHVGVAWRLKNDIPNSHILDQYRNASNPLAHYDTTAEEILQQCDGKVDMLVISAGTGGTITGIGRKLKEKCPGCRIVGVDPVGSILAEPEELNQTEQTAYEVEGIGYDFVPTVLDRKVVDKWFKSNDEESFTFARMLISQEGLLCGGSSGSAMAGAVKAAQELQEGQRCVVILPDSVRNYMSKFLSDKWMLQKGFLKEEDVPTKKPWWWHLRVQELSLQAPLTVLPTVTCEHTMEILHEKGFDQAPVVDESGVILGMVTLGNMLSSLLAGKIRPSDEVRKIIYKQFQQIVLTDTLGKLSHILEVDHFALVVHEQIQCVYREGRHPSSSLRCPEAPALTALQPWSLQPTPNMDIAIQHPWFKRALGPFYPSRLFDQFFGEGLFEYDLLPFLSSTISPYYRQSLFRTVLDSGISEVRSDRDKFVIFLDVKHFSPEDLTVKVQEDFVEIHGKHNERQDDHGYISREFHRRYRLPSNVDQTALSCSVSADGMLTFSGPKIPSGMDAGHSERAIPVSREEKPGSAPSS
;
A
#
# COMPACT_ATOMS: atom_id res chain seq x y z
N MET A 1 64.10 -40.96 6.24
CA MET A 1 64.42 -41.09 7.67
C MET A 1 63.12 -40.91 8.44
N LEU A 2 62.40 -42.02 8.68
CA LEU A 2 62.05 -42.58 10.02
C LEU A 2 61.12 -41.63 10.80
N SER A 3 59.79 -41.66 10.64
CA SER A 3 58.78 -42.66 11.07
C SER A 3 58.75 -42.95 12.58
N LYS A 4 57.65 -42.60 13.27
CA LYS A 4 56.60 -43.54 13.71
C LYS A 4 55.58 -42.92 14.68
N THR A 5 54.37 -43.45 14.54
CA THR A 5 53.09 -43.37 15.26
C THR A 5 53.09 -43.97 16.68
N SER A 6 52.06 -43.64 17.49
CA SER A 6 51.09 -44.55 18.20
C SER A 6 50.49 -43.86 19.47
N GLN A 7 49.16 -43.73 19.55
CA GLN A 7 48.17 -44.51 20.37
C GLN A 7 48.26 -44.24 21.89
N ALA A 8 47.25 -43.68 22.58
CA ALA A 8 45.90 -44.15 22.94
C ALA A 8 45.88 -45.16 24.12
N GLU A 9 45.12 -44.83 25.18
CA GLU A 9 44.34 -45.68 26.15
C GLU A 9 44.10 -44.89 27.47
N GLU A 10 42.84 -44.65 27.87
CA GLU A 10 42.03 -45.40 28.87
C GLU A 10 42.64 -45.39 30.29
N GLY A 11 41.97 -45.16 31.42
CA GLY A 11 40.56 -45.09 31.83
C GLY A 11 40.50 -45.44 33.34
N CYS A 12 39.44 -44.97 34.05
CA CYS A 12 39.04 -45.35 35.44
C CYS A 12 40.00 -44.97 36.60
N SER A 13 39.58 -44.69 37.84
CA SER A 13 38.33 -44.93 38.58
C SER A 13 38.33 -44.16 39.92
N GLU A 14 37.16 -43.66 40.29
CA GLU A 14 36.49 -43.63 41.61
C GLU A 14 37.15 -43.07 42.90
N CYS A 15 36.28 -42.34 43.63
CA CYS A 15 36.42 -41.70 44.95
C CYS A 15 36.61 -42.71 46.11
N PRO A 16 36.86 -42.25 47.37
CA PRO A 16 35.71 -41.97 48.26
C PRO A 16 35.89 -40.84 49.30
N HIS A 17 34.72 -40.38 49.78
CA HIS A 17 34.45 -39.42 50.86
C HIS A 17 34.89 -39.85 52.28
N LEU A 18 34.97 -38.88 53.21
CA LEU A 18 34.55 -38.90 54.65
C LEU A 18 34.81 -37.48 55.25
N SER A 19 33.79 -36.65 55.50
CA SER A 19 32.94 -36.50 56.71
C SER A 19 33.58 -35.75 57.89
N GLY A 20 32.92 -34.71 58.43
CA GLY A 20 33.11 -34.26 59.82
C GLY A 20 32.75 -32.80 60.12
N VAL A 21 31.74 -32.59 60.97
CA VAL A 21 31.00 -31.36 61.30
C VAL A 21 31.42 -30.79 62.68
N HIS A 22 31.33 -29.45 62.89
CA HIS A 22 30.90 -28.69 64.10
C HIS A 22 31.39 -27.22 63.99
N SER A 23 30.78 -26.14 64.48
CA SER A 23 29.53 -25.79 65.19
C SER A 23 29.45 -24.24 65.23
N GLY A 24 28.26 -23.64 65.13
CA GLY A 24 28.07 -22.20 64.94
C GLY A 24 27.83 -21.32 66.18
N LYS A 25 27.77 -20.00 65.93
CA LYS A 25 27.06 -18.85 66.58
C LYS A 25 27.81 -17.56 66.19
N GLY A 26 27.25 -16.45 65.71
CA GLY A 26 25.90 -16.00 65.35
C GLY A 26 25.96 -14.50 64.97
N GLY A 27 24.93 -13.96 64.31
CA GLY A 27 24.63 -12.51 64.30
C GLY A 27 24.64 -11.77 62.95
N LEU A 28 23.45 -11.71 62.31
CA LEU A 28 22.78 -10.58 61.62
C LEU A 28 23.43 -9.86 60.41
N GLU A 29 22.89 -10.22 59.24
CA GLU A 29 22.41 -9.35 58.14
C GLU A 29 23.35 -8.29 57.54
N GLU A 30 23.99 -8.64 56.42
CA GLU A 30 23.98 -7.84 55.19
C GLU A 30 23.68 -8.78 54.02
N GLU A 31 22.62 -8.49 53.26
CA GLU A 31 22.30 -9.20 52.01
C GLU A 31 23.45 -8.99 51.00
N PRO A 32 23.92 -10.05 50.30
CA PRO A 32 24.80 -9.86 49.17
C PRO A 32 23.99 -9.25 48.02
N PRO A 33 24.60 -8.40 47.18
CA PRO A 33 23.89 -7.65 46.17
C PRO A 33 23.19 -8.61 45.21
N GLU A 34 21.93 -8.29 44.86
CA GLU A 34 21.27 -8.87 43.71
C GLU A 34 22.19 -8.74 42.50
N ASP A 35 22.78 -9.86 42.06
CA ASP A 35 23.36 -10.00 40.73
C ASP A 35 22.21 -9.96 39.71
N LYS A 36 21.67 -8.75 39.51
CA LYS A 36 21.04 -8.34 38.26
C LYS A 36 22.17 -8.06 37.26
N GLU A 37 22.93 -9.10 36.93
CA GLU A 37 23.67 -9.08 35.66
C GLU A 37 22.63 -9.05 34.55
N ALA A 38 22.61 -7.89 33.89
CA ALA A 38 21.72 -7.57 32.80
C ALA A 38 21.76 -8.69 31.75
N ASN A 39 20.60 -9.22 31.44
CA ASN A 39 20.34 -10.08 30.30
C ASN A 39 20.64 -9.26 29.02
N GLU A 40 21.92 -9.18 28.63
CA GLU A 40 22.37 -8.43 27.45
C GLU A 40 21.61 -8.96 26.24
N CYS A 41 20.93 -8.05 25.55
CA CYS A 41 20.13 -8.35 24.37
C CYS A 41 21.00 -9.09 23.35
N LEU A 42 20.72 -10.38 23.13
CA LEU A 42 21.39 -11.28 22.16
C LEU A 42 21.14 -10.86 20.70
N TRP A 43 21.30 -9.59 20.35
CA TRP A 43 21.11 -9.10 19.00
C TRP A 43 22.36 -9.35 18.16
N ILE A 44 22.22 -10.12 17.08
CA ILE A 44 23.29 -10.33 16.11
C ILE A 44 23.05 -9.41 14.92
N ARG A 45 24.03 -8.56 14.60
CA ARG A 45 23.89 -7.57 13.52
C ARG A 45 23.78 -8.24 12.13
N PRO A 46 22.86 -7.76 11.26
CA PRO A 46 22.66 -8.31 9.91
C PRO A 46 23.80 -7.96 8.93
N ASP A 47 24.65 -7.00 9.28
CA ASP A 47 25.76 -6.49 8.48
C ASP A 47 27.13 -7.00 8.92
N ALA A 48 27.19 -7.95 9.87
CA ALA A 48 28.48 -8.47 10.30
C ALA A 48 29.19 -9.14 9.10
N PRO A 49 30.51 -8.98 8.95
CA PRO A 49 31.25 -9.60 7.85
C PRO A 49 31.03 -11.11 7.78
N SER A 50 30.90 -11.64 6.55
CA SER A 50 30.77 -13.08 6.34
C SER A 50 32.01 -13.82 6.82
N ARG A 51 31.79 -14.94 7.51
CA ARG A 51 32.84 -15.89 7.90
C ARG A 51 33.01 -17.04 6.89
N CYS A 52 32.28 -17.01 5.78
CA CYS A 52 32.36 -18.03 4.75
C CYS A 52 33.76 -18.02 4.12
N SER A 53 34.42 -19.18 4.08
CA SER A 53 35.74 -19.36 3.49
C SER A 53 35.70 -19.74 2.01
N TRP A 54 34.52 -19.72 1.37
CA TRP A 54 34.38 -20.00 -0.05
C TRP A 54 35.27 -19.06 -0.87
N GLN A 55 35.98 -19.62 -1.84
CA GLN A 55 36.73 -18.90 -2.86
C GLN A 55 36.59 -19.63 -4.19
N LEU A 56 36.68 -18.89 -5.29
CA LEU A 56 36.64 -19.49 -6.62
C LEU A 56 37.75 -20.54 -6.78
N GLY A 57 37.38 -21.76 -7.19
CA GLY A 57 38.28 -22.91 -7.28
C GLY A 57 38.25 -23.86 -6.08
N SER A 58 37.54 -23.52 -5.00
CA SER A 58 37.31 -24.44 -3.87
C SER A 58 36.52 -25.67 -4.33
N LEU A 59 36.85 -26.85 -3.81
CA LEU A 59 36.10 -28.06 -4.12
C LEU A 59 34.79 -28.08 -3.35
N ILE A 60 33.70 -28.49 -4.00
CA ILE A 60 32.39 -28.61 -3.33
C ILE A 60 32.42 -29.64 -2.18
N ALA A 61 33.33 -30.63 -2.25
CA ALA A 61 33.54 -31.62 -1.20
C ALA A 61 34.09 -31.02 0.11
N ASP A 62 34.76 -29.86 0.01
CA ASP A 62 35.30 -29.15 1.18
C ASP A 62 34.28 -28.15 1.76
N SER A 63 33.12 -28.00 1.12
CA SER A 63 32.04 -27.13 1.60
C SER A 63 31.46 -27.72 2.90
N PRO A 64 31.39 -26.94 4.00
CA PRO A 64 30.77 -27.39 5.24
C PRO A 64 29.23 -27.37 5.15
N HIS A 65 28.68 -26.85 4.06
CA HIS A 65 27.26 -26.66 3.90
C HIS A 65 26.59 -27.91 3.32
N HIS A 66 25.36 -28.17 3.75
CA HIS A 66 24.52 -29.14 3.05
C HIS A 66 24.21 -28.62 1.64
N HIS A 67 24.37 -29.47 0.63
CA HIS A 67 23.98 -29.21 -0.75
C HIS A 67 22.89 -30.20 -1.15
N ALA A 68 21.73 -29.68 -1.58
CA ALA A 68 20.61 -30.49 -2.02
C ALA A 68 20.72 -30.76 -3.53
N PRO A 69 20.68 -32.03 -3.99
CA PRO A 69 20.67 -32.33 -5.42
C PRO A 69 19.34 -31.91 -6.05
N SER A 70 19.37 -31.45 -7.30
CA SER A 70 18.15 -31.25 -8.08
C SER A 70 17.46 -32.60 -8.32
N THR A 71 16.21 -32.72 -7.87
CA THR A 71 15.38 -33.90 -8.06
C THR A 71 14.18 -33.56 -8.93
N LYS A 72 13.86 -34.43 -9.90
CA LYS A 72 12.65 -34.26 -10.71
C LYS A 72 11.40 -34.34 -9.82
N ALA A 73 10.52 -33.36 -9.98
CA ALA A 73 9.24 -33.35 -9.30
C ALA A 73 8.44 -34.65 -9.59
N PRO A 74 7.79 -35.25 -8.57
CA PRO A 74 6.89 -36.37 -8.80
C PRO A 74 5.65 -35.93 -9.58
N LYS A 75 4.94 -36.88 -10.20
CA LYS A 75 3.70 -36.58 -10.97
C LYS A 75 2.61 -35.95 -10.11
N ILE A 76 2.49 -36.39 -8.86
CA ILE A 76 1.58 -35.83 -7.86
C ILE A 76 2.49 -35.27 -6.77
N LEU A 77 2.42 -33.95 -6.58
CA LEU A 77 3.19 -33.28 -5.54
C LEU A 77 2.59 -33.63 -4.17
N PRO A 78 3.41 -33.99 -3.16
CA PRO A 78 2.91 -34.32 -1.83
C PRO A 78 2.33 -33.09 -1.11
N ASP A 79 2.86 -31.90 -1.42
CA ASP A 79 2.38 -30.62 -0.93
C ASP A 79 2.78 -29.50 -1.90
N ILE A 80 2.31 -28.27 -1.63
CA ILE A 80 2.56 -27.10 -2.48
C ILE A 80 4.02 -26.62 -2.44
N LEU A 81 4.79 -26.96 -1.39
CA LEU A 81 6.18 -26.52 -1.26
C LEU A 81 7.07 -27.23 -2.29
N GLN A 82 6.71 -28.44 -2.70
CA GLN A 82 7.39 -29.16 -3.78
C GLN A 82 7.18 -28.52 -5.18
N ASN A 83 6.31 -27.52 -5.30
CA ASN A 83 6.14 -26.72 -6.53
C ASN A 83 7.03 -25.46 -6.55
N ILE A 84 7.91 -25.29 -5.57
CA ILE A 84 8.89 -24.19 -5.54
C ILE A 84 10.12 -24.62 -6.35
N GLY A 85 10.55 -23.76 -7.27
CA GLY A 85 11.63 -24.06 -8.21
C GLY A 85 11.13 -24.38 -9.61
N ASP A 86 12.04 -24.88 -10.45
CA ASP A 86 11.76 -25.23 -11.85
C ASP A 86 11.04 -24.12 -12.65
N THR A 87 11.37 -22.87 -12.34
CA THR A 87 10.67 -21.70 -12.88
C THR A 87 10.98 -21.51 -14.37
N PRO A 88 10.04 -20.98 -15.16
CA PRO A 88 10.23 -20.88 -16.60
C PRO A 88 11.31 -19.86 -16.99
N MET A 89 12.06 -20.19 -18.03
CA MET A 89 12.95 -19.27 -18.75
C MET A 89 12.24 -18.80 -20.02
N VAL A 90 11.90 -17.51 -20.09
CA VAL A 90 11.07 -16.94 -21.15
C VAL A 90 11.87 -15.94 -21.98
N LYS A 91 11.82 -16.05 -23.30
CA LYS A 91 12.50 -15.12 -24.21
C LYS A 91 11.79 -13.77 -24.26
N ILE A 92 12.56 -12.69 -24.14
CA ILE A 92 12.09 -11.30 -24.27
C ILE A 92 12.19 -10.86 -25.74
N ASN A 93 11.05 -10.54 -26.35
CA ASN A 93 10.97 -10.39 -27.80
C ASN A 93 10.84 -8.93 -28.27
N LYS A 94 9.94 -8.15 -27.66
CA LYS A 94 9.61 -6.79 -28.08
C LYS A 94 10.53 -5.77 -27.43
N ILE A 95 10.76 -5.86 -26.12
CA ILE A 95 11.65 -4.93 -25.39
C ILE A 95 13.06 -5.01 -25.95
N ARG A 96 13.57 -6.22 -26.20
CA ARG A 96 14.87 -6.45 -26.84
C ARG A 96 15.03 -5.65 -28.14
N LYS A 97 14.04 -5.75 -29.04
CA LYS A 97 14.05 -5.05 -30.34
C LYS A 97 13.90 -3.54 -30.16
N LYS A 98 13.01 -3.10 -29.26
CA LYS A 98 12.75 -1.68 -28.97
C LYS A 98 14.01 -0.94 -28.53
N PHE A 99 14.88 -1.59 -27.77
CA PHE A 99 16.14 -1.02 -27.29
C PHE A 99 17.36 -1.42 -28.12
N GLY A 100 17.16 -2.00 -29.31
CA GLY A 100 18.25 -2.29 -30.26
C GLY A 100 19.24 -3.37 -29.81
N LEU A 101 18.88 -4.23 -28.87
CA LEU A 101 19.77 -5.30 -28.38
C LEU A 101 19.96 -6.39 -29.43
N LYS A 102 21.22 -6.74 -29.68
CA LYS A 102 21.65 -7.76 -30.65
C LYS A 102 21.63 -9.17 -30.06
N CYS A 103 21.93 -9.30 -28.78
CA CYS A 103 21.96 -10.58 -28.08
C CYS A 103 20.56 -11.16 -27.86
N GLU A 104 20.49 -12.44 -27.50
CA GLU A 104 19.28 -13.03 -26.93
C GLU A 104 19.08 -12.50 -25.50
N LEU A 105 17.86 -12.11 -25.17
CA LEU A 105 17.47 -11.66 -23.84
C LEU A 105 16.42 -12.62 -23.29
N LEU A 106 16.69 -13.19 -22.13
CA LEU A 106 15.81 -14.13 -21.44
C LEU A 106 15.43 -13.61 -20.06
N ALA A 107 14.25 -13.98 -19.59
CA ALA A 107 13.76 -13.71 -18.25
C ALA A 107 13.54 -15.03 -17.50
N LYS A 108 14.15 -15.14 -16.32
CA LYS A 108 13.88 -16.21 -15.36
C LYS A 108 12.73 -15.77 -14.46
N CYS A 109 11.56 -16.36 -14.66
CA CYS A 109 10.30 -15.88 -14.08
C CYS A 109 10.02 -16.49 -12.70
N GLU A 110 10.66 -15.95 -11.67
CA GLU A 110 10.54 -16.43 -10.29
C GLU A 110 9.18 -16.16 -9.64
N PHE A 111 8.35 -15.33 -10.29
CA PHE A 111 6.98 -15.07 -9.86
C PHE A 111 6.00 -16.22 -10.09
N PHE A 112 6.44 -17.32 -10.74
CA PHE A 112 5.66 -18.56 -10.87
C PHE A 112 5.81 -19.52 -9.69
N ASN A 113 6.73 -19.26 -8.75
CA ASN A 113 6.72 -20.00 -7.48
C ASN A 113 5.36 -19.81 -6.77
N PRO A 114 4.87 -20.79 -6.00
CA PRO A 114 3.51 -20.81 -5.47
C PRO A 114 3.16 -19.67 -4.50
N GLY A 115 4.14 -19.17 -3.74
CA GLY A 115 3.98 -17.96 -2.91
C GLY A 115 4.04 -16.67 -3.73
N GLY A 116 4.48 -16.76 -4.99
CA GLY A 116 4.49 -15.68 -5.98
C GLY A 116 5.81 -14.93 -6.08
N SER A 117 6.90 -15.48 -5.54
CA SER A 117 8.22 -14.83 -5.59
C SER A 117 9.43 -15.77 -5.48
N VAL A 118 10.60 -15.24 -5.84
CA VAL A 118 11.92 -15.86 -5.66
C VAL A 118 12.22 -16.23 -4.20
N LYS A 119 11.55 -15.60 -3.23
CA LYS A 119 11.82 -15.80 -1.80
C LYS A 119 11.23 -17.10 -1.26
N ASP A 120 10.33 -17.74 -2.00
CA ASP A 120 9.77 -19.04 -1.63
C ASP A 120 10.89 -20.09 -1.53
N ARG A 121 11.88 -20.01 -2.43
CA ARG A 121 13.07 -20.87 -2.44
C ARG A 121 13.85 -20.80 -1.12
N ILE A 122 14.11 -19.58 -0.65
CA ILE A 122 14.93 -19.38 0.56
C ILE A 122 14.12 -19.72 1.81
N ALA A 123 12.81 -19.49 1.79
CA ALA A 123 11.93 -19.79 2.92
C ALA A 123 11.91 -21.29 3.21
N VAL A 124 11.68 -22.12 2.19
CA VAL A 124 11.72 -23.58 2.34
C VAL A 124 13.11 -24.05 2.72
N ARG A 125 14.16 -23.57 2.05
CA ARG A 125 15.53 -23.98 2.36
C ARG A 125 15.94 -23.65 3.81
N MET A 126 15.62 -22.45 4.30
CA MET A 126 15.90 -22.06 5.69
C MET A 126 15.16 -22.93 6.70
N ILE A 127 13.90 -23.28 6.43
CA ILE A 127 13.10 -24.15 7.30
C ILE A 127 13.66 -25.58 7.29
N GLU A 128 13.92 -26.16 6.11
CA GLU A 128 14.42 -27.53 5.99
C GLU A 128 15.80 -27.71 6.63
N ASP A 129 16.70 -26.74 6.47
CA ASP A 129 18.02 -26.79 7.11
C ASP A 129 17.90 -26.61 8.63
N ALA A 130 16.96 -25.78 9.12
CA ALA A 130 16.69 -25.62 10.55
C ALA A 130 16.03 -26.85 11.18
N GLU A 131 15.11 -27.52 10.46
CA GLU A 131 14.51 -28.81 10.86
C GLU A 131 15.59 -29.89 10.97
N ARG A 132 16.46 -29.99 9.96
CA ARG A 132 17.55 -30.96 9.93
C ARG A 132 18.58 -30.74 11.04
N ALA A 133 18.87 -29.48 11.36
CA ALA A 133 19.75 -29.13 12.47
C ALA A 133 19.10 -29.34 13.85
N GLY A 134 17.81 -29.69 13.91
CA GLY A 134 17.06 -29.85 15.17
C GLY A 134 16.77 -28.54 15.90
N ILE A 135 17.03 -27.39 15.24
CA ILE A 135 16.76 -26.04 15.73
C ILE A 135 15.25 -25.82 15.77
N LEU A 136 14.56 -26.12 14.67
CA LEU A 136 13.12 -25.97 14.55
C LEU A 136 12.41 -27.27 14.90
N LYS A 137 11.45 -27.22 15.83
CA LYS A 137 10.66 -28.36 16.31
C LYS A 137 9.17 -28.18 15.98
N PRO A 138 8.38 -29.26 15.83
CA PRO A 138 6.95 -29.17 15.51
C PRO A 138 6.20 -28.22 16.46
N GLY A 139 5.47 -27.25 15.90
CA GLY A 139 4.68 -26.26 16.66
C GLY A 139 5.46 -25.04 17.17
N ASP A 140 6.77 -24.95 16.89
CA ASP A 140 7.60 -23.76 17.14
C ASP A 140 7.08 -22.53 16.38
N THR A 141 7.57 -21.36 16.78
CA THR A 141 7.22 -20.06 16.17
C THR A 141 8.35 -19.52 15.32
N ILE A 142 8.08 -19.25 14.05
CA ILE A 142 9.01 -18.55 13.15
C ILE A 142 8.71 -17.05 13.21
N ILE A 143 9.73 -16.24 13.48
CA ILE A 143 9.67 -14.77 13.50
C ILE A 143 10.64 -14.25 12.44
N GLU A 144 10.20 -13.43 11.49
CA GLU A 144 11.12 -12.93 10.45
C GLU A 144 10.97 -11.41 10.20
N PRO A 145 12.08 -10.64 10.27
CA PRO A 145 12.14 -9.26 9.79
C PRO A 145 12.25 -9.25 8.25
N THR A 146 11.27 -8.67 7.56
CA THR A 146 11.23 -8.76 6.09
C THR A 146 10.45 -7.66 5.38
N SER A 147 10.83 -7.39 4.13
CA SER A 147 10.13 -6.53 3.16
C SER A 147 8.90 -7.19 2.51
N GLY A 148 8.55 -8.40 2.96
CA GLY A 148 7.24 -9.02 2.71
C GLY A 148 7.31 -10.36 1.98
N ASN A 149 8.09 -10.46 0.89
CA ASN A 149 8.11 -11.69 0.07
C ASN A 149 8.70 -12.90 0.82
N THR A 150 9.78 -12.72 1.58
CA THR A 150 10.31 -13.78 2.46
C THR A 150 9.29 -14.15 3.53
N GLY A 151 8.54 -13.16 4.04
CA GLY A 151 7.45 -13.40 4.97
C GLY A 151 6.34 -14.26 4.37
N ILE A 152 5.95 -14.02 3.11
CA ILE A 152 4.93 -14.81 2.41
C ILE A 152 5.43 -16.25 2.21
N GLY A 153 6.66 -16.44 1.75
CA GLY A 153 7.26 -17.78 1.60
C GLY A 153 7.32 -18.54 2.93
N LEU A 154 7.72 -17.88 4.02
CA LEU A 154 7.78 -18.48 5.35
C LEU A 154 6.39 -18.77 5.91
N ALA A 155 5.42 -17.86 5.73
CA ALA A 155 4.04 -18.06 6.15
C ALA A 155 3.38 -19.22 5.39
N LEU A 156 3.63 -19.34 4.08
CA LEU A 156 3.17 -20.46 3.26
C LEU A 156 3.75 -21.79 3.77
N ALA A 157 5.05 -21.85 4.00
CA ALA A 157 5.70 -23.04 4.52
C ALA A 157 5.26 -23.37 5.95
N ALA A 158 5.07 -22.36 6.80
CA ALA A 158 4.56 -22.52 8.16
C ALA A 158 3.13 -23.07 8.17
N ALA A 159 2.26 -22.58 7.28
CA ALA A 159 0.89 -23.09 7.13
C ALA A 159 0.87 -24.57 6.72
N VAL A 160 1.77 -25.00 5.84
CA VAL A 160 1.89 -26.40 5.39
C VAL A 160 2.49 -27.30 6.47
N LYS A 161 3.54 -26.85 7.15
CA LYS A 161 4.32 -27.66 8.11
C LYS A 161 3.83 -27.55 9.56
N GLY A 162 2.85 -26.67 9.85
CA GLY A 162 2.26 -26.52 11.17
C GLY A 162 3.06 -25.65 12.15
N TYR A 163 3.80 -24.66 11.65
CA TYR A 163 4.49 -23.67 12.49
C TYR A 163 3.63 -22.43 12.74
N ARG A 164 3.81 -21.79 13.89
CA ARG A 164 3.30 -20.43 14.09
C ARG A 164 4.20 -19.45 13.36
N CYS A 165 3.63 -18.42 12.73
CA CYS A 165 4.40 -17.45 11.96
C CYS A 165 4.09 -16.02 12.41
N ILE A 166 5.14 -15.22 12.65
CA ILE A 166 5.06 -13.80 12.98
C ILE A 166 5.97 -13.05 12.00
N ILE A 167 5.40 -12.13 11.24
CA ILE A 167 6.12 -11.29 10.29
C ILE A 167 6.24 -9.88 10.82
N VAL A 168 7.47 -9.38 10.90
CA VAL A 168 7.77 -8.00 11.28
C VAL A 168 8.16 -7.23 10.02
N MET A 169 7.35 -6.23 9.64
CA MET A 169 7.56 -5.49 8.39
C MET A 169 7.35 -3.98 8.56
N PRO A 170 8.04 -3.12 7.78
CA PRO A 170 7.78 -1.69 7.77
C PRO A 170 6.36 -1.32 7.32
N GLU A 171 5.88 -0.15 7.73
CA GLU A 171 4.58 0.40 7.33
C GLU A 171 4.44 0.67 5.83
N LYS A 172 5.53 1.03 5.12
CA LYS A 172 5.49 1.30 3.66
C LYS A 172 5.12 0.10 2.79
N MET A 173 5.21 -1.11 3.32
CA MET A 173 4.96 -2.33 2.55
C MET A 173 3.46 -2.44 2.22
N SER A 174 3.16 -2.84 0.99
CA SER A 174 1.82 -2.83 0.41
C SER A 174 0.76 -3.56 1.23
N MET A 175 -0.51 -3.16 1.05
CA MET A 175 -1.63 -3.75 1.79
C MET A 175 -1.91 -5.17 1.33
N GLU A 176 -1.70 -5.43 0.04
CA GLU A 176 -1.85 -6.73 -0.60
C GLU A 176 -0.94 -7.79 0.06
N LYS A 177 0.29 -7.42 0.46
CA LYS A 177 1.19 -8.33 1.19
C LYS A 177 0.61 -8.73 2.55
N VAL A 178 0.03 -7.78 3.27
CA VAL A 178 -0.59 -8.05 4.57
C VAL A 178 -1.82 -8.92 4.44
N ASP A 179 -2.65 -8.70 3.42
CA ASP A 179 -3.85 -9.51 3.21
C ASP A 179 -3.48 -10.96 2.89
N VAL A 180 -2.46 -11.18 2.05
CA VAL A 180 -1.91 -12.52 1.79
C VAL A 180 -1.36 -13.15 3.06
N LEU A 181 -0.55 -12.43 3.84
CA LEU A 181 0.03 -12.94 5.08
C LEU A 181 -1.03 -13.31 6.13
N ARG A 182 -2.06 -12.47 6.27
CA ARG A 182 -3.19 -12.73 7.18
C ARG A 182 -3.97 -13.97 6.74
N ALA A 183 -4.20 -14.13 5.43
CA ALA A 183 -4.88 -15.29 4.88
C ALA A 183 -4.08 -16.60 5.06
N LEU A 184 -2.74 -16.52 5.05
CA LEU A 184 -1.84 -17.63 5.38
C LEU A 184 -1.75 -17.92 6.89
N GLY A 185 -2.42 -17.14 7.73
CA GLY A 185 -2.44 -17.33 9.20
C GLY A 185 -1.26 -16.71 9.93
N ALA A 186 -0.44 -15.88 9.27
CA ALA A 186 0.66 -15.18 9.93
C ALA A 186 0.14 -14.00 10.78
N LYS A 187 0.73 -13.81 11.96
CA LYS A 187 0.59 -12.57 12.73
C LYS A 187 1.52 -11.51 12.16
N ILE A 188 1.08 -10.26 12.13
CA ILE A 188 1.81 -9.17 11.48
C ILE A 188 2.07 -8.08 12.51
N VAL A 189 3.33 -7.68 12.62
CA VAL A 189 3.78 -6.55 13.43
C VAL A 189 4.36 -5.49 12.47
N ARG A 190 3.85 -4.26 12.56
CA ARG A 190 4.33 -3.14 11.74
C ARG A 190 5.37 -2.33 12.51
N THR A 191 6.35 -1.78 11.80
CA THR A 191 7.36 -0.86 12.35
C THR A 191 7.47 0.42 11.53
N PRO A 192 7.91 1.55 12.13
CA PRO A 192 8.14 2.79 11.41
C PRO A 192 9.09 2.60 10.23
N THR A 193 8.77 3.21 9.08
CA THR A 193 9.53 3.03 7.83
C THR A 193 10.90 3.73 7.86
N ASN A 194 10.99 4.87 8.55
CA ASN A 194 12.19 5.71 8.65
C ASN A 194 13.13 5.28 9.80
N ALA A 195 12.81 4.21 10.52
CA ALA A 195 13.69 3.67 11.54
C ALA A 195 14.94 3.05 10.89
N ARG A 196 16.12 3.56 11.25
CA ARG A 196 17.42 2.94 10.88
C ARG A 196 17.47 1.49 11.34
N PHE A 197 18.20 0.63 10.62
CA PHE A 197 18.26 -0.79 10.96
C PHE A 197 18.78 -1.07 12.40
N ASP A 198 19.64 -0.20 12.92
CA ASP A 198 20.24 -0.26 14.26
C ASP A 198 19.35 0.33 15.38
N SER A 199 18.19 0.88 15.03
CA SER A 199 17.19 1.34 15.99
C SER A 199 16.45 0.15 16.63
N PRO A 200 16.14 0.21 17.95
CA PRO A 200 15.27 -0.77 18.60
C PRO A 200 13.88 -0.91 17.96
N GLU A 201 13.40 0.17 17.32
CA GLU A 201 12.10 0.20 16.62
C GLU A 201 12.19 -0.20 15.15
N SER A 202 13.38 -0.60 14.68
CA SER A 202 13.52 -1.20 13.35
C SER A 202 12.84 -2.56 13.32
N HIS A 203 12.36 -2.99 12.15
CA HIS A 203 11.82 -4.33 11.96
C HIS A 203 12.78 -5.45 12.43
N VAL A 204 14.10 -5.25 12.33
CA VAL A 204 15.11 -6.16 12.89
C VAL A 204 15.08 -6.13 14.42
N GLY A 205 15.19 -4.95 15.03
CA GLY A 205 15.18 -4.79 16.49
C GLY A 205 13.91 -5.36 17.14
N VAL A 206 12.74 -5.05 16.55
CA VAL A 206 11.44 -5.56 17.01
C VAL A 206 11.34 -7.07 16.88
N ALA A 207 11.85 -7.68 15.79
CA ALA A 207 11.87 -9.13 15.64
C ALA A 207 12.70 -9.80 16.75
N TRP A 208 13.87 -9.26 17.08
CA TRP A 208 14.73 -9.77 18.15
C TRP A 208 14.09 -9.64 19.54
N ARG A 209 13.41 -8.51 19.81
CA ARG A 209 12.62 -8.34 21.04
C ARG A 209 11.53 -9.41 21.16
N LEU A 210 10.74 -9.60 20.10
CA LEU A 210 9.69 -10.63 20.06
C LEU A 210 10.26 -12.05 20.25
N LYS A 211 11.42 -12.34 19.67
CA LYS A 211 12.09 -13.63 19.85
C LYS A 211 12.46 -13.89 21.32
N ASN A 212 12.95 -12.88 22.01
CA ASN A 212 13.32 -12.99 23.43
C ASN A 212 12.08 -13.18 24.33
N ASP A 213 10.94 -12.61 23.93
CA ASP A 213 9.69 -12.68 24.71
C ASP A 213 8.87 -13.95 24.43
N ILE A 214 9.04 -14.58 23.25
CA ILE A 214 8.24 -15.72 22.81
C ILE A 214 9.05 -17.02 22.95
N PRO A 215 8.65 -17.95 23.84
CA PRO A 215 9.34 -19.23 23.99
C PRO A 215 9.21 -20.10 22.73
N ASN A 216 10.21 -20.93 22.47
CA ASN A 216 10.29 -21.80 21.29
C ASN A 216 10.10 -21.03 19.98
N SER A 217 10.71 -19.84 19.90
CA SER A 217 10.68 -18.99 18.73
C SER A 217 12.07 -18.80 18.11
N HIS A 218 12.08 -18.69 16.79
CA HIS A 218 13.31 -18.64 16.00
C HIS A 218 13.22 -17.54 14.96
N ILE A 219 14.30 -16.77 14.84
CA ILE A 219 14.54 -15.90 13.68
C ILE A 219 15.45 -16.67 12.73
N LEU A 220 14.96 -16.95 11.52
CA LEU A 220 15.74 -17.68 10.52
C LEU A 220 16.79 -16.78 9.86
N ASP A 221 16.53 -15.48 9.81
CA ASP A 221 17.48 -14.41 9.47
C ASP A 221 18.05 -14.52 8.06
N GLN A 222 17.24 -14.11 7.08
CA GLN A 222 17.62 -14.06 5.67
C GLN A 222 18.88 -13.24 5.36
N TYR A 223 19.32 -12.34 6.25
CA TYR A 223 20.50 -11.49 6.03
C TYR A 223 21.82 -12.21 6.34
N ARG A 224 21.76 -13.24 7.19
CA ARG A 224 22.92 -13.98 7.70
C ARG A 224 22.92 -15.46 7.34
N ASN A 225 21.75 -16.04 7.13
CA ASN A 225 21.58 -17.48 6.97
C ASN A 225 22.12 -17.96 5.61
N ALA A 226 23.09 -18.87 5.65
CA ALA A 226 23.71 -19.46 4.45
C ALA A 226 22.69 -20.17 3.54
N SER A 227 21.59 -20.66 4.11
CA SER A 227 20.46 -21.26 3.38
C SER A 227 19.89 -20.34 2.29
N ASN A 228 19.95 -19.02 2.47
CA ASN A 228 19.48 -18.05 1.47
C ASN A 228 20.32 -18.11 0.18
N PRO A 229 21.62 -17.75 0.18
CA PRO A 229 22.44 -17.87 -1.03
C PRO A 229 22.58 -19.33 -1.52
N LEU A 230 22.58 -20.32 -0.61
CA LEU A 230 22.66 -21.73 -1.01
C LEU A 230 21.44 -22.22 -1.77
N ALA A 231 20.23 -21.76 -1.46
CA ALA A 231 19.05 -22.09 -2.26
C ALA A 231 19.26 -21.71 -3.73
N HIS A 232 19.85 -20.54 -3.97
CA HIS A 232 20.12 -20.04 -5.33
C HIS A 232 21.34 -20.67 -5.99
N TYR A 233 22.38 -20.98 -5.21
CA TYR A 233 23.56 -21.71 -5.67
C TYR A 233 23.20 -23.13 -6.10
N ASP A 234 22.42 -23.85 -5.29
CA ASP A 234 22.08 -25.26 -5.53
C ASP A 234 20.97 -25.46 -6.57
N THR A 235 20.00 -24.53 -6.65
CA THR A 235 18.81 -24.71 -7.51
C THR A 235 18.75 -23.68 -8.63
N THR A 236 18.54 -22.39 -8.31
CA THR A 236 18.28 -21.36 -9.32
C THR A 236 19.38 -21.27 -10.38
N ALA A 237 20.65 -21.36 -9.96
CA ALA A 237 21.79 -21.32 -10.87
C ALA A 237 21.90 -22.57 -11.74
N GLU A 238 21.68 -23.76 -11.17
CA GLU A 238 21.68 -25.03 -11.92
C GLU A 238 20.53 -25.08 -12.92
N GLU A 239 19.34 -24.60 -12.55
CA GLU A 239 18.21 -24.45 -13.48
C GLU A 239 18.56 -23.52 -14.65
N ILE A 240 19.19 -22.37 -14.39
CA ILE A 240 19.62 -21.44 -15.45
C ILE A 240 20.64 -22.10 -16.37
N LEU A 241 21.65 -22.77 -15.81
CA LEU A 241 22.67 -23.49 -16.57
C LEU A 241 22.03 -24.58 -17.45
N GLN A 242 21.12 -25.37 -16.88
CA GLN A 242 20.40 -26.42 -17.60
C GLN A 242 19.53 -25.85 -18.73
N GLN A 243 18.71 -24.83 -18.42
CA GLN A 243 17.80 -24.19 -19.38
C GLN A 243 18.55 -23.45 -20.50
N CYS A 244 19.81 -23.09 -20.27
CA CYS A 244 20.67 -22.39 -21.23
C CYS A 244 21.72 -23.28 -21.90
N ASP A 245 21.69 -24.60 -21.69
CA ASP A 245 22.71 -25.54 -22.17
C ASP A 245 24.15 -25.12 -21.80
N GLY A 246 24.32 -24.54 -20.60
CA GLY A 246 25.60 -24.02 -20.08
C GLY A 246 26.08 -22.72 -20.74
N LYS A 247 25.31 -22.13 -21.67
CA LYS A 247 25.71 -20.93 -22.44
C LYS A 247 24.97 -19.69 -21.94
N VAL A 248 25.64 -18.91 -21.09
CA VAL A 248 25.15 -17.63 -20.56
C VAL A 248 26.30 -16.63 -20.55
N ASP A 249 26.16 -15.51 -21.25
CA ASP A 249 27.21 -14.47 -21.35
C ASP A 249 27.04 -13.39 -20.28
N MET A 250 25.80 -13.13 -19.87
CA MET A 250 25.48 -12.14 -18.85
C MET A 250 24.28 -12.55 -18.02
N LEU A 251 24.32 -12.23 -16.74
CA LEU A 251 23.24 -12.41 -15.80
C LEU A 251 22.98 -11.11 -15.05
N VAL A 252 21.74 -10.61 -15.06
CA VAL A 252 21.35 -9.33 -14.45
C VAL A 252 20.36 -9.58 -13.30
N ILE A 253 20.70 -9.09 -12.10
CA ILE A 253 19.94 -9.33 -10.87
C ILE A 253 19.80 -8.03 -10.07
N SER A 254 18.58 -7.68 -9.69
CA SER A 254 18.34 -6.62 -8.69
C SER A 254 18.58 -7.13 -7.26
N ALA A 255 19.31 -6.38 -6.45
CA ALA A 255 19.85 -6.85 -5.17
C ALA A 255 19.07 -6.29 -3.96
N GLY A 256 18.59 -7.20 -3.10
CA GLY A 256 18.09 -6.89 -1.75
C GLY A 256 19.05 -7.45 -0.70
N THR A 257 18.72 -8.61 -0.12
CA THR A 257 19.65 -9.31 0.80
C THR A 257 20.98 -9.69 0.16
N GLY A 258 21.03 -9.76 -1.18
CA GLY A 258 22.20 -10.21 -1.93
C GLY A 258 22.34 -11.72 -2.07
N GLY A 259 21.46 -12.52 -1.45
CA GLY A 259 21.53 -13.98 -1.53
C GLY A 259 21.37 -14.53 -2.95
N THR A 260 20.44 -13.99 -3.75
CA THR A 260 20.23 -14.41 -5.14
C THR A 260 21.45 -14.13 -6.03
N ILE A 261 21.99 -12.91 -5.99
CA ILE A 261 23.17 -12.55 -6.80
C ILE A 261 24.43 -13.27 -6.34
N THR A 262 24.57 -13.51 -5.04
CA THR A 262 25.70 -14.27 -4.48
C THR A 262 25.64 -15.73 -4.86
N GLY A 263 24.51 -16.39 -4.63
CA GLY A 263 24.36 -17.82 -4.92
C GLY A 263 24.54 -18.13 -6.40
N ILE A 264 23.86 -17.37 -7.27
CA ILE A 264 24.01 -17.56 -8.73
C ILE A 264 25.39 -17.14 -9.20
N GLY A 265 25.91 -16.01 -8.72
CA GLY A 265 27.25 -15.53 -9.08
C GLY A 265 28.34 -16.55 -8.76
N ARG A 266 28.35 -17.10 -7.54
CA ARG A 266 29.32 -18.15 -7.16
C ARG A 266 29.26 -19.37 -8.07
N LYS A 267 28.06 -19.91 -8.31
CA LYS A 267 27.90 -21.09 -9.18
C LYS A 267 28.30 -20.82 -10.63
N LEU A 268 27.89 -19.67 -11.19
CA LEU A 268 28.22 -19.32 -12.57
C LEU A 268 29.71 -19.02 -12.73
N LYS A 269 30.38 -18.40 -11.76
CA LYS A 269 31.84 -18.24 -11.82
C LYS A 269 32.57 -19.59 -11.82
N GLU A 270 32.04 -20.61 -11.16
CA GLU A 270 32.59 -21.97 -11.17
C GLU A 270 32.31 -22.72 -12.49
N LYS A 271 31.09 -22.64 -13.03
CA LYS A 271 30.62 -23.48 -14.15
C LYS A 271 30.64 -22.79 -15.51
N CYS A 272 30.52 -21.47 -15.54
CA CYS A 272 30.47 -20.64 -16.73
C CYS A 272 31.28 -19.35 -16.49
N PRO A 273 32.62 -19.45 -16.33
CA PRO A 273 33.47 -18.34 -15.87
C PRO A 273 33.47 -17.11 -16.78
N GLY A 274 33.09 -17.27 -18.06
CA GLY A 274 32.92 -16.16 -19.00
C GLY A 274 31.66 -15.32 -18.76
N CYS A 275 30.72 -15.79 -17.94
CA CYS A 275 29.49 -15.09 -17.62
C CYS A 275 29.76 -13.84 -16.76
N ARG A 276 29.19 -12.72 -17.19
CA ARG A 276 29.23 -11.45 -16.46
C ARG A 276 28.03 -11.31 -15.53
N ILE A 277 28.27 -11.11 -14.25
CA ILE A 277 27.26 -10.91 -13.21
C ILE A 277 27.06 -9.41 -13.00
N VAL A 278 25.86 -8.92 -13.26
CA VAL A 278 25.49 -7.52 -13.16
C VAL A 278 24.47 -7.33 -12.04
N GLY A 279 24.84 -6.53 -11.04
CA GLY A 279 23.96 -6.11 -9.96
C GLY A 279 23.18 -4.85 -10.30
N VAL A 280 21.91 -4.79 -9.91
CA VAL A 280 21.08 -3.58 -9.99
C VAL A 280 20.66 -3.17 -8.58
N ASP A 281 20.95 -1.93 -8.22
CA ASP A 281 20.72 -1.39 -6.88
C ASP A 281 19.96 -0.07 -6.96
N PRO A 282 18.91 0.18 -6.13
CA PRO A 282 18.17 1.42 -6.22
C PRO A 282 18.99 2.64 -5.76
N VAL A 283 18.72 3.81 -6.32
CA VAL A 283 19.19 5.09 -5.77
C VAL A 283 18.66 5.23 -4.34
N GLY A 284 19.56 5.53 -3.40
CA GLY A 284 19.27 5.58 -1.96
C GLY A 284 19.74 4.36 -1.17
N SER A 285 20.13 3.29 -1.86
CA SER A 285 20.83 2.12 -1.29
C SER A 285 22.36 2.27 -1.39
N ILE A 286 23.09 1.53 -0.54
CA ILE A 286 24.55 1.52 -0.46
C ILE A 286 25.19 0.19 -0.90
N LEU A 287 24.44 -0.69 -1.57
CA LEU A 287 24.95 -2.03 -1.91
C LEU A 287 25.94 -2.01 -3.08
N ALA A 288 25.77 -1.08 -4.02
CA ALA A 288 26.56 -1.04 -5.23
C ALA A 288 28.03 -0.65 -5.00
N GLU A 289 28.90 -1.17 -5.86
CA GLU A 289 30.31 -0.79 -5.94
C GLU A 289 30.65 -0.27 -7.36
N PRO A 290 31.53 0.74 -7.48
CA PRO A 290 32.24 1.43 -6.40
C PRO A 290 31.34 2.45 -5.66
N GLU A 291 31.79 2.92 -4.50
CA GLU A 291 30.99 3.73 -3.56
C GLU A 291 30.48 5.05 -4.15
N GLU A 292 31.17 5.59 -5.15
CA GLU A 292 30.76 6.83 -5.83
C GLU A 292 29.38 6.69 -6.51
N LEU A 293 28.96 5.46 -6.85
CA LEU A 293 27.62 5.19 -7.39
C LEU A 293 26.50 5.40 -6.36
N ASN A 294 26.83 5.44 -5.07
CA ASN A 294 25.85 5.54 -3.98
C ASN A 294 25.64 6.98 -3.50
N GLN A 295 26.35 7.96 -4.06
CA GLN A 295 26.20 9.36 -3.71
C GLN A 295 24.84 9.89 -4.16
N THR A 296 23.95 10.19 -3.21
CA THR A 296 22.61 10.73 -3.47
C THR A 296 22.07 11.45 -2.24
N GLU A 297 21.21 12.44 -2.45
CA GLU A 297 20.44 13.10 -1.40
C GLU A 297 19.15 12.32 -1.05
N GLN A 298 18.70 11.45 -1.96
CA GLN A 298 17.48 10.66 -1.78
C GLN A 298 17.79 9.33 -1.11
N THR A 299 17.21 9.09 0.07
CA THR A 299 17.36 7.83 0.84
C THR A 299 16.10 6.95 0.81
N ALA A 300 14.95 7.53 0.45
CA ALA A 300 13.68 6.83 0.33
C ALA A 300 13.33 6.58 -1.14
N TYR A 301 12.71 5.44 -1.41
CA TYR A 301 12.24 4.99 -2.71
C TYR A 301 11.01 4.08 -2.56
N GLU A 302 10.19 4.05 -3.61
CA GLU A 302 8.90 3.35 -3.68
C GLU A 302 9.00 1.90 -4.14
N VAL A 303 10.03 1.54 -4.92
CA VAL A 303 10.30 0.15 -5.31
C VAL A 303 10.54 -0.70 -4.06
N GLU A 304 9.93 -1.87 -4.02
CA GLU A 304 10.01 -2.77 -2.87
C GLU A 304 10.89 -4.00 -3.16
N GLY A 305 11.59 -4.48 -2.12
CA GLY A 305 12.31 -5.76 -2.15
C GLY A 305 13.79 -5.71 -2.54
N ILE A 306 14.31 -4.54 -2.92
CA ILE A 306 15.70 -4.29 -3.29
C ILE A 306 16.26 -3.07 -2.55
N GLY A 307 17.58 -3.00 -2.40
CA GLY A 307 18.32 -1.96 -1.70
C GLY A 307 18.27 -2.06 -0.17
N TYR A 308 19.36 -1.64 0.49
CA TYR A 308 19.49 -1.54 1.94
C TYR A 308 20.46 -0.42 2.35
N ASP A 309 20.30 0.06 3.58
CA ASP A 309 21.19 1.03 4.26
C ASP A 309 22.37 0.36 4.99
N PHE A 310 22.53 -0.97 4.81
CA PHE A 310 23.64 -1.78 5.30
C PHE A 310 23.97 -2.87 4.27
N VAL A 311 25.16 -3.47 4.36
CA VAL A 311 25.59 -4.59 3.50
C VAL A 311 25.31 -5.91 4.22
N PRO A 312 24.36 -6.74 3.77
CA PRO A 312 24.02 -7.99 4.45
C PRO A 312 25.18 -9.00 4.45
N THR A 313 25.30 -9.79 5.53
CA THR A 313 26.34 -10.85 5.65
C THR A 313 26.34 -11.83 4.47
N VAL A 314 25.18 -12.16 3.89
CA VAL A 314 25.06 -13.10 2.76
C VAL A 314 25.43 -12.50 1.40
N LEU A 315 25.63 -11.18 1.28
CA LEU A 315 26.03 -10.53 0.04
C LEU A 315 27.54 -10.62 -0.16
N ASP A 316 27.97 -11.40 -1.15
CA ASP A 316 29.34 -11.44 -1.63
C ASP A 316 29.50 -10.53 -2.86
N ARG A 317 29.94 -9.29 -2.66
CA ARG A 317 30.11 -8.33 -3.77
C ARG A 317 31.24 -8.73 -4.73
N LYS A 318 32.17 -9.60 -4.32
CA LYS A 318 33.32 -10.02 -5.14
C LYS A 318 32.94 -10.83 -6.38
N VAL A 319 31.75 -11.44 -6.39
CA VAL A 319 31.25 -12.19 -7.55
C VAL A 319 30.48 -11.30 -8.54
N VAL A 320 30.26 -10.03 -8.21
CA VAL A 320 29.55 -9.06 -9.06
C VAL A 320 30.56 -8.28 -9.89
N ASP A 321 30.45 -8.36 -11.21
CA ASP A 321 31.42 -7.71 -12.11
C ASP A 321 31.10 -6.23 -12.33
N LYS A 322 29.83 -5.84 -12.23
CA LYS A 322 29.38 -4.45 -12.45
C LYS A 322 28.07 -4.17 -11.75
N TRP A 323 27.93 -2.95 -11.23
CA TRP A 323 26.68 -2.44 -10.68
C TRP A 323 26.06 -1.36 -11.57
N PHE A 324 24.73 -1.31 -11.58
CA PHE A 324 23.93 -0.22 -12.14
C PHE A 324 22.98 0.32 -11.09
N LYS A 325 22.83 1.64 -11.04
CA LYS A 325 21.81 2.28 -10.21
C LYS A 325 20.50 2.38 -10.99
N SER A 326 19.39 2.12 -10.30
CA SER A 326 18.04 2.34 -10.82
C SER A 326 17.21 3.28 -9.97
N ASN A 327 16.29 4.03 -10.58
CA ASN A 327 15.32 4.85 -9.85
C ASN A 327 13.89 4.29 -9.99
N ASP A 328 12.94 4.87 -9.25
CA ASP A 328 11.55 4.40 -9.22
C ASP A 328 10.84 4.56 -10.58
N GLU A 329 10.99 5.71 -11.24
CA GLU A 329 10.36 6.01 -12.53
C GLU A 329 10.73 4.98 -13.60
N GLU A 330 12.03 4.69 -13.75
CA GLU A 330 12.49 3.71 -14.72
C GLU A 330 12.03 2.30 -14.33
N SER A 331 12.05 1.96 -13.05
CA SER A 331 11.65 0.65 -12.55
C SER A 331 10.19 0.36 -12.88
N PHE A 332 9.28 1.30 -12.58
CA PHE A 332 7.86 1.12 -12.86
C PHE A 332 7.55 1.20 -14.36
N THR A 333 8.25 2.05 -15.11
CA THR A 333 8.12 2.10 -16.58
C THR A 333 8.46 0.75 -17.21
N PHE A 334 9.59 0.12 -16.83
CA PHE A 334 9.97 -1.18 -17.36
C PHE A 334 9.07 -2.32 -16.85
N ALA A 335 8.59 -2.27 -15.60
CA ALA A 335 7.64 -3.24 -15.08
C ALA A 335 6.32 -3.21 -15.88
N ARG A 336 5.75 -2.03 -16.14
CA ARG A 336 4.56 -1.89 -16.99
C ARG A 336 4.84 -2.25 -18.45
N MET A 337 6.06 -2.06 -18.93
CA MET A 337 6.48 -2.50 -20.26
C MET A 337 6.57 -4.03 -20.37
N LEU A 338 7.10 -4.71 -19.36
CA LEU A 338 7.12 -6.19 -19.29
C LEU A 338 5.69 -6.75 -19.36
N ILE A 339 4.75 -6.15 -18.64
CA ILE A 339 3.34 -6.53 -18.66
C ILE A 339 2.73 -6.29 -20.06
N SER A 340 2.79 -5.04 -20.55
CA SER A 340 2.08 -4.65 -21.78
C SER A 340 2.70 -5.22 -23.07
N GLN A 341 4.01 -5.46 -23.10
CA GLN A 341 4.70 -5.90 -24.31
C GLN A 341 4.98 -7.41 -24.32
N GLU A 342 5.37 -7.99 -23.19
CA GLU A 342 5.77 -9.39 -23.09
C GLU A 342 4.72 -10.27 -22.39
N GLY A 343 3.68 -9.68 -21.79
CA GLY A 343 2.65 -10.42 -21.04
C GLY A 343 3.15 -10.99 -19.71
N LEU A 344 4.25 -10.45 -19.17
CA LEU A 344 4.85 -10.95 -17.94
C LEU A 344 4.32 -10.15 -16.74
N LEU A 345 3.50 -10.78 -15.91
CA LEU A 345 2.81 -10.17 -14.76
C LEU A 345 3.73 -10.06 -13.52
N CYS A 346 4.79 -9.27 -13.64
CA CYS A 346 5.84 -9.13 -12.65
C CYS A 346 5.79 -7.82 -11.86
N GLY A 347 6.55 -7.73 -10.75
CA GLY A 347 6.63 -6.57 -9.87
C GLY A 347 7.66 -5.51 -10.24
N GLY A 348 7.78 -4.47 -9.40
CA GLY A 348 8.65 -3.30 -9.65
C GLY A 348 10.14 -3.63 -9.76
N SER A 349 10.66 -4.50 -8.89
CA SER A 349 12.07 -4.92 -8.92
C SER A 349 12.47 -5.71 -10.17
N SER A 350 11.48 -6.33 -10.85
CA SER A 350 11.65 -6.96 -12.17
C SER A 350 11.86 -5.89 -13.24
N GLY A 351 11.16 -4.77 -13.13
CA GLY A 351 11.37 -3.58 -13.94
C GLY A 351 12.76 -2.96 -13.73
N SER A 352 13.22 -2.83 -12.48
CA SER A 352 14.59 -2.38 -12.17
C SER A 352 15.64 -3.28 -12.83
N ALA A 353 15.51 -4.61 -12.68
CA ALA A 353 16.42 -5.57 -13.28
C ALA A 353 16.43 -5.46 -14.82
N MET A 354 15.27 -5.29 -15.44
CA MET A 354 15.15 -5.10 -16.89
C MET A 354 15.73 -3.76 -17.35
N ALA A 355 15.53 -2.67 -16.60
CA ALA A 355 16.13 -1.37 -16.88
C ALA A 355 17.66 -1.43 -16.84
N GLY A 356 18.23 -2.14 -15.87
CA GLY A 356 19.67 -2.43 -15.83
C GLY A 356 20.11 -3.31 -17.00
N ALA A 357 19.33 -4.33 -17.35
CA ALA A 357 19.67 -5.29 -18.41
C ALA A 357 19.74 -4.64 -19.80
N VAL A 358 18.79 -3.76 -20.15
CA VAL A 358 18.82 -3.09 -21.46
C VAL A 358 19.96 -2.09 -21.62
N LYS A 359 20.54 -1.62 -20.50
CA LYS A 359 21.76 -0.79 -20.48
C LYS A 359 23.01 -1.67 -20.57
N ALA A 360 23.08 -2.71 -19.74
CA ALA A 360 24.23 -3.61 -19.66
C ALA A 360 24.43 -4.43 -20.94
N ALA A 361 23.36 -5.01 -21.48
CA ALA A 361 23.42 -5.92 -22.62
C ALA A 361 23.72 -5.24 -23.97
N GLN A 362 23.86 -3.90 -24.02
CA GLN A 362 24.26 -3.18 -25.24
C GLN A 362 25.65 -3.59 -25.73
N GLU A 363 26.52 -4.04 -24.82
CA GLU A 363 27.88 -4.50 -25.15
C GLU A 363 27.92 -5.93 -25.73
N LEU A 364 26.80 -6.67 -25.65
CA LEU A 364 26.71 -8.04 -26.16
C LEU A 364 26.38 -8.07 -27.64
N GLN A 365 26.88 -9.10 -28.32
CA GLN A 365 26.73 -9.31 -29.76
C GLN A 365 25.66 -10.37 -30.07
N GLU A 366 25.35 -10.50 -31.36
CA GLU A 366 24.47 -11.57 -31.84
C GLU A 366 25.07 -12.95 -31.51
N GLY A 367 24.23 -13.90 -31.10
CA GLY A 367 24.66 -15.23 -30.64
C GLY A 367 24.98 -15.33 -29.15
N GLN A 368 25.14 -14.20 -28.45
CA GLN A 368 25.30 -14.16 -26.99
C GLN A 368 23.94 -14.12 -26.27
N ARG A 369 23.93 -14.48 -24.98
CA ARG A 369 22.72 -14.55 -24.15
C ARG A 369 22.85 -13.79 -22.84
N CYS A 370 21.89 -12.90 -22.60
CA CYS A 370 21.68 -12.22 -21.34
C CYS A 370 20.43 -12.78 -20.64
N VAL A 371 20.55 -13.15 -19.37
CA VAL A 371 19.45 -13.62 -18.52
C VAL A 371 19.14 -12.58 -17.43
N VAL A 372 17.87 -12.28 -17.23
CA VAL A 372 17.38 -11.33 -16.22
C VAL A 372 16.50 -12.07 -15.22
N ILE A 373 16.73 -11.88 -13.92
CA ILE A 373 15.85 -12.43 -12.89
C ILE A 373 14.64 -11.51 -12.69
N LEU A 374 13.42 -12.05 -12.76
CA LEU A 374 12.17 -11.33 -12.47
C LEU A 374 11.61 -11.81 -11.12
N PRO A 375 11.84 -11.09 -10.00
CA PRO A 375 11.73 -11.67 -8.67
C PRO A 375 10.33 -12.02 -8.19
N ASP A 376 9.30 -11.24 -8.50
CA ASP A 376 7.96 -11.41 -7.92
C ASP A 376 6.83 -10.95 -8.84
N SER A 377 5.60 -11.32 -8.47
CA SER A 377 4.40 -11.09 -9.26
C SER A 377 3.79 -9.69 -9.05
N VAL A 378 2.94 -9.28 -9.99
CA VAL A 378 2.18 -8.01 -9.91
C VAL A 378 1.19 -7.98 -8.73
N ARG A 379 0.82 -9.14 -8.15
CA ARG A 379 -0.13 -9.27 -7.02
C ARG A 379 0.18 -8.30 -5.88
N ASN A 380 1.45 -8.12 -5.56
CA ASN A 380 1.87 -7.30 -4.44
C ASN A 380 1.66 -5.79 -4.67
N TYR A 381 1.31 -5.36 -5.89
CA TYR A 381 1.39 -3.96 -6.34
C TYR A 381 0.14 -3.49 -7.07
N MET A 382 -0.99 -4.18 -6.88
CA MET A 382 -2.26 -3.91 -7.58
C MET A 382 -2.72 -2.45 -7.40
N SER A 383 -2.62 -1.92 -6.18
CA SER A 383 -2.95 -0.53 -5.84
C SER A 383 -1.77 0.45 -5.96
N LYS A 384 -0.58 -0.02 -6.38
CA LYS A 384 0.64 0.81 -6.54
C LYS A 384 0.93 1.04 -8.03
N PHE A 385 2.12 0.68 -8.52
CA PHE A 385 2.57 1.00 -9.88
C PHE A 385 1.65 0.47 -11.00
N LEU A 386 0.82 -0.55 -10.72
CA LEU A 386 -0.16 -1.03 -11.69
C LEU A 386 -1.28 -0.01 -11.92
N SER A 387 -1.63 0.77 -10.89
CA SER A 387 -2.63 1.83 -10.93
C SER A 387 -2.06 3.09 -11.58
N ASP A 388 -2.68 3.53 -12.68
CA ASP A 388 -2.37 4.81 -13.31
C ASP A 388 -2.51 5.98 -12.34
N LYS A 389 -3.52 5.93 -11.46
CA LYS A 389 -3.78 6.96 -10.45
C LYS A 389 -2.60 7.11 -9.50
N TRP A 390 -2.08 5.99 -8.99
CA TRP A 390 -0.93 6.00 -8.11
C TRP A 390 0.34 6.47 -8.84
N MET A 391 0.53 6.05 -10.09
CA MET A 391 1.66 6.49 -10.92
C MET A 391 1.64 8.02 -11.17
N LEU A 392 0.45 8.58 -11.45
CA LEU A 392 0.24 10.03 -11.58
C LEU A 392 0.48 10.76 -10.25
N GLN A 393 -0.10 10.27 -9.15
CA GLN A 393 0.05 10.85 -7.82
C GLN A 393 1.53 10.93 -7.40
N LYS A 394 2.32 9.90 -7.74
CA LYS A 394 3.76 9.85 -7.46
C LYS A 394 4.62 10.57 -8.50
N GLY A 395 4.02 11.08 -9.58
CA GLY A 395 4.73 11.78 -10.66
C GLY A 395 5.57 10.89 -11.57
N PHE A 396 5.38 9.57 -11.54
CA PHE A 396 6.07 8.61 -12.42
C PHE A 396 5.37 8.44 -13.78
N LEU A 397 4.15 8.98 -13.91
CA LEU A 397 3.42 9.06 -15.16
C LEU A 397 2.94 10.51 -15.32
N LYS A 398 2.99 11.04 -16.54
CA LYS A 398 2.48 12.38 -16.83
C LYS A 398 1.03 12.28 -17.32
N GLU A 399 0.21 13.28 -17.01
CA GLU A 399 -1.18 13.34 -17.50
C GLU A 399 -1.29 13.38 -19.03
N GLU A 400 -0.20 13.77 -19.71
CA GLU A 400 -0.09 13.81 -21.17
C GLU A 400 -0.04 12.40 -21.77
N ASP A 401 0.53 11.45 -21.02
CA ASP A 401 0.79 10.08 -21.46
C ASP A 401 -0.40 9.15 -21.21
N VAL A 402 -1.43 9.61 -20.48
CA VAL A 402 -2.65 8.84 -20.19
C VAL A 402 -3.68 9.05 -21.29
N PRO A 403 -4.06 8.02 -22.06
CA PRO A 403 -5.06 8.11 -23.10
C PRO A 403 -6.48 8.12 -22.51
N THR A 404 -6.87 9.22 -21.87
CA THR A 404 -8.24 9.44 -21.37
C THR A 404 -8.89 10.64 -22.08
N LYS A 405 -10.17 10.50 -22.44
CA LYS A 405 -11.00 11.64 -22.86
C LYS A 405 -11.21 12.56 -21.66
N LYS A 406 -10.51 13.70 -21.66
CA LYS A 406 -10.58 14.69 -20.59
C LYS A 406 -11.92 15.46 -20.69
N PRO A 407 -12.71 15.55 -19.60
CA PRO A 407 -13.91 16.39 -19.56
C PRO A 407 -13.59 17.87 -19.83
N TRP A 408 -14.61 18.66 -20.20
CA TRP A 408 -14.45 20.09 -20.54
C TRP A 408 -13.81 20.93 -19.41
N TRP A 409 -14.02 20.54 -18.15
CA TRP A 409 -13.52 21.24 -16.97
C TRP A 409 -12.08 20.87 -16.58
N TRP A 410 -11.49 19.85 -17.22
CA TRP A 410 -10.21 19.26 -16.79
C TRP A 410 -9.06 20.26 -16.66
N HIS A 411 -9.03 21.25 -17.55
CA HIS A 411 -7.97 22.26 -17.63
C HIS A 411 -8.30 23.57 -16.91
N LEU A 412 -9.50 23.70 -16.35
CA LEU A 412 -9.86 24.85 -15.51
C LEU A 412 -9.01 24.86 -14.24
N ARG A 413 -8.88 26.03 -13.62
CA ARG A 413 -8.06 26.20 -12.41
C ARG A 413 -8.89 26.02 -11.15
N VAL A 414 -8.27 25.57 -10.06
CA VAL A 414 -8.92 25.40 -8.75
C VAL A 414 -9.62 26.68 -8.28
N GLN A 415 -9.05 27.85 -8.55
CA GLN A 415 -9.65 29.15 -8.23
C GLN A 415 -11.05 29.37 -8.84
N GLU A 416 -11.39 28.67 -9.93
CA GLU A 416 -12.68 28.80 -10.60
C GLU A 416 -13.83 28.15 -9.81
N LEU A 417 -13.52 27.30 -8.81
CA LEU A 417 -14.50 26.70 -7.91
C LEU A 417 -15.12 27.70 -6.92
N SER A 418 -14.67 28.97 -6.91
CA SER A 418 -15.18 30.01 -6.01
C SER A 418 -15.20 29.56 -4.54
N LEU A 419 -14.07 28.99 -4.10
CA LEU A 419 -13.95 28.37 -2.78
C LEU A 419 -14.09 29.41 -1.66
N GLN A 420 -14.80 29.04 -0.60
CA GLN A 420 -14.89 29.84 0.62
C GLN A 420 -13.73 29.52 1.54
N ALA A 421 -13.24 30.54 2.26
CA ALA A 421 -12.21 30.33 3.28
C ALA A 421 -12.77 29.41 4.39
N PRO A 422 -12.12 28.27 4.68
CA PRO A 422 -12.60 27.37 5.71
C PRO A 422 -12.34 27.95 7.10
N LEU A 423 -13.20 27.59 8.05
CA LEU A 423 -12.90 27.72 9.48
C LEU A 423 -11.73 26.76 9.82
N THR A 424 -10.72 27.25 10.54
CA THR A 424 -9.63 26.44 11.09
C THR A 424 -9.74 26.30 12.61
N VAL A 425 -9.15 25.24 13.17
CA VAL A 425 -9.10 25.02 14.62
C VAL A 425 -7.69 24.69 15.09
N LEU A 426 -7.32 25.10 16.31
CA LEU A 426 -6.04 24.76 16.92
C LEU A 426 -6.04 23.30 17.39
N PRO A 427 -4.88 22.60 17.37
CA PRO A 427 -4.79 21.19 17.78
C PRO A 427 -5.11 20.93 19.25
N THR A 428 -5.05 21.97 20.08
CA THR A 428 -5.31 21.95 21.53
C THR A 428 -6.77 22.17 21.90
N VAL A 429 -7.64 22.52 20.94
CA VAL A 429 -9.07 22.68 21.18
C VAL A 429 -9.70 21.34 21.53
N THR A 430 -10.69 21.33 22.41
CA THR A 430 -11.42 20.11 22.80
C THR A 430 -12.37 19.65 21.69
N CYS A 431 -12.70 18.35 21.71
CA CYS A 431 -13.65 17.78 20.76
C CYS A 431 -15.05 18.41 20.92
N GLU A 432 -15.50 18.63 22.15
CA GLU A 432 -16.77 19.33 22.45
C GLU A 432 -16.83 20.71 21.79
N HIS A 433 -15.83 21.55 22.07
CA HIS A 433 -15.83 22.91 21.57
C HIS A 433 -15.71 22.95 20.04
N THR A 434 -14.97 22.01 19.45
CA THR A 434 -14.86 21.90 17.99
C THR A 434 -16.20 21.52 17.36
N MET A 435 -16.96 20.59 17.95
CA MET A 435 -18.30 20.24 17.47
C MET A 435 -19.27 21.42 17.59
N GLU A 436 -19.22 22.18 18.69
CA GLU A 436 -20.02 23.40 18.88
C GLU A 436 -19.72 24.43 17.78
N ILE A 437 -18.44 24.77 17.58
CA ILE A 437 -18.05 25.76 16.56
C ILE A 437 -18.49 25.29 15.17
N LEU A 438 -18.26 24.02 14.82
CA LEU A 438 -18.68 23.46 13.53
C LEU A 438 -20.19 23.57 13.34
N HIS A 439 -20.97 23.19 14.35
CA HIS A 439 -22.43 23.28 14.29
C HIS A 439 -22.92 24.73 14.22
N GLU A 440 -22.41 25.63 15.06
CA GLU A 440 -22.84 27.04 15.10
C GLU A 440 -22.49 27.79 13.82
N LYS A 441 -21.33 27.47 13.24
CA LYS A 441 -20.85 28.10 12.00
C LYS A 441 -21.36 27.39 10.74
N GLY A 442 -22.05 26.26 10.87
CA GLY A 442 -22.61 25.50 9.75
C GLY A 442 -21.55 24.84 8.87
N PHE A 443 -20.44 24.37 9.46
CA PHE A 443 -19.40 23.61 8.77
C PHE A 443 -19.41 22.16 9.22
N ASP A 444 -19.24 21.22 8.29
CA ASP A 444 -19.12 19.79 8.63
C ASP A 444 -17.68 19.35 8.90
N GLN A 445 -16.71 20.22 8.59
CA GLN A 445 -15.29 19.93 8.65
C GLN A 445 -14.45 21.19 8.88
N ALA A 446 -13.29 21.02 9.52
CA ALA A 446 -12.30 22.08 9.70
C ALA A 446 -10.87 21.54 9.56
N PRO A 447 -9.96 22.28 8.91
CA PRO A 447 -8.53 22.01 8.99
C PRO A 447 -8.01 22.31 10.40
N VAL A 448 -7.16 21.43 10.90
CA VAL A 448 -6.42 21.64 12.15
C VAL A 448 -5.08 22.26 11.82
N VAL A 449 -4.87 23.48 12.27
CA VAL A 449 -3.68 24.29 11.98
C VAL A 449 -3.07 24.70 13.31
N ASP A 450 -1.77 24.54 13.48
CA ASP A 450 -1.10 24.98 14.71
C ASP A 450 -0.81 26.49 14.72
N GLU A 451 -0.30 26.99 15.83
CA GLU A 451 0.02 28.41 16.02
C GLU A 451 1.10 28.93 15.05
N SER A 452 1.92 28.03 14.48
CA SER A 452 2.93 28.37 13.48
C SER A 452 2.39 28.39 12.05
N GLY A 453 1.11 28.05 11.86
CA GLY A 453 0.47 27.97 10.55
C GLY A 453 0.66 26.62 9.85
N VAL A 454 1.23 25.61 10.51
CA VAL A 454 1.41 24.28 9.94
C VAL A 454 0.09 23.52 10.00
N ILE A 455 -0.32 22.99 8.84
CA ILE A 455 -1.53 22.17 8.73
C ILE A 455 -1.21 20.76 9.21
N LEU A 456 -1.89 20.34 10.28
CA LEU A 456 -1.71 19.03 10.91
C LEU A 456 -2.67 17.98 10.35
N GLY A 457 -3.79 18.40 9.75
CA GLY A 457 -4.76 17.54 9.08
C GLY A 457 -6.18 18.08 9.14
N MET A 458 -7.17 17.19 9.04
CA MET A 458 -8.59 17.53 9.02
C MET A 458 -9.37 16.88 10.17
N VAL A 459 -10.40 17.56 10.67
CA VAL A 459 -11.43 16.98 11.53
C VAL A 459 -12.81 17.16 10.90
N THR A 460 -13.69 16.18 11.12
CA THR A 460 -15.08 16.23 10.65
C THR A 460 -16.05 16.00 11.78
N LEU A 461 -17.20 16.66 11.72
CA LEU A 461 -18.27 16.52 12.69
C LEU A 461 -18.74 15.06 12.79
N GLY A 462 -18.89 14.38 11.64
CA GLY A 462 -19.29 12.98 11.59
C GLY A 462 -18.30 12.02 12.27
N ASN A 463 -16.99 12.18 12.06
CA ASN A 463 -15.99 11.33 12.71
C ASN A 463 -15.89 11.60 14.22
N MET A 464 -16.04 12.86 14.63
CA MET A 464 -16.09 13.24 16.04
C MET A 464 -17.27 12.59 16.75
N LEU A 465 -18.48 12.73 16.20
CA LEU A 465 -19.69 12.12 16.76
C LEU A 465 -19.58 10.59 16.81
N SER A 466 -19.14 9.95 15.72
CA SER A 466 -18.96 8.50 15.67
C SER A 466 -17.94 8.00 16.70
N SER A 467 -16.81 8.69 16.85
CA SER A 467 -15.78 8.34 17.82
C SER A 467 -16.22 8.55 19.27
N LEU A 468 -17.04 9.57 19.52
CA LEU A 468 -17.64 9.84 20.82
C LEU A 468 -18.64 8.74 21.19
N LEU A 469 -19.57 8.39 20.28
CA LEU A 469 -20.57 7.35 20.48
C LEU A 469 -19.95 5.96 20.67
N ALA A 470 -18.83 5.68 19.99
CA ALA A 470 -18.08 4.44 20.14
C ALA A 470 -17.18 4.40 21.41
N GLY A 471 -17.16 5.46 22.22
CA GLY A 471 -16.33 5.55 23.42
C GLY A 471 -14.82 5.63 23.16
N LYS A 472 -14.41 5.99 21.93
CA LYS A 472 -12.99 6.13 21.55
C LYS A 472 -12.38 7.45 22.03
N ILE A 473 -13.23 8.47 22.26
CA ILE A 473 -12.86 9.79 22.78
C ILE A 473 -13.87 10.27 23.82
N ARG A 474 -13.46 11.24 24.64
CA ARG A 474 -14.33 12.00 25.54
C ARG A 474 -14.50 13.44 25.05
N PRO A 475 -15.59 14.14 25.42
CA PRO A 475 -15.82 15.54 25.00
C PRO A 475 -14.64 16.47 25.33
N SER A 476 -14.01 16.27 26.49
CA SER A 476 -12.88 17.06 26.98
C SER A 476 -11.53 16.70 26.35
N ASP A 477 -11.45 15.64 25.54
CA ASP A 477 -10.20 15.28 24.86
C ASP A 477 -9.89 16.27 23.74
N GLU A 478 -8.61 16.51 23.49
CA GLU A 478 -8.16 17.42 22.43
C GLU A 478 -8.33 16.80 21.03
N VAL A 479 -8.64 17.64 20.05
CA VAL A 479 -8.88 17.22 18.66
C VAL A 479 -7.68 16.54 18.01
N ARG A 480 -6.44 16.81 18.48
CA ARG A 480 -5.23 16.14 17.97
C ARG A 480 -5.26 14.62 18.03
N LYS A 481 -6.10 14.03 18.88
CA LYS A 481 -6.26 12.58 19.00
C LYS A 481 -7.01 11.94 17.82
N ILE A 482 -7.76 12.71 17.04
CA ILE A 482 -8.70 12.22 16.03
C ILE A 482 -8.52 12.84 14.64
N ILE A 483 -7.38 13.50 14.42
CA ILE A 483 -7.08 14.16 13.15
C ILE A 483 -6.92 13.13 12.03
N TYR A 484 -7.57 13.39 10.90
CA TYR A 484 -7.21 12.80 9.62
C TYR A 484 -5.94 13.46 9.10
N LYS A 485 -4.81 12.76 9.24
CA LYS A 485 -3.49 13.26 8.81
C LYS A 485 -3.24 13.11 7.32
N GLN A 486 -4.04 12.31 6.63
CA GLN A 486 -3.89 12.07 5.21
C GLN A 486 -4.68 13.12 4.42
N PHE A 487 -3.95 14.02 3.77
CA PHE A 487 -4.48 15.03 2.87
C PHE A 487 -3.39 15.41 1.85
N GLN A 488 -3.79 16.03 0.76
CA GLN A 488 -2.86 16.65 -0.19
C GLN A 488 -3.07 18.15 -0.25
N GLN A 489 -1.96 18.88 -0.39
CA GLN A 489 -2.00 20.32 -0.61
C GLN A 489 -2.05 20.62 -2.11
N ILE A 490 -2.88 21.57 -2.49
CA ILE A 490 -3.04 22.02 -3.87
C ILE A 490 -3.05 23.56 -3.90
N VAL A 491 -2.54 24.18 -4.96
CA VAL A 491 -2.57 25.66 -5.08
C VAL A 491 -3.73 26.12 -5.96
N LEU A 492 -4.13 27.37 -5.82
CA LEU A 492 -5.23 27.98 -6.61
C LEU A 492 -5.00 27.90 -8.13
N THR A 493 -3.74 27.84 -8.56
CA THR A 493 -3.31 27.77 -9.95
C THR A 493 -3.18 26.33 -10.47
N ASP A 494 -3.41 25.31 -9.67
CA ASP A 494 -3.46 23.93 -10.16
C ASP A 494 -4.73 23.69 -11.00
N THR A 495 -4.73 22.63 -11.81
CA THR A 495 -5.89 22.26 -12.65
C THR A 495 -6.93 21.46 -11.87
N LEU A 496 -8.19 21.52 -12.31
CA LEU A 496 -9.25 20.66 -11.78
C LEU A 496 -9.00 19.19 -12.11
N GLY A 497 -8.31 18.86 -13.20
CA GLY A 497 -7.85 17.50 -13.49
C GLY A 497 -6.93 16.95 -12.40
N LYS A 498 -5.92 17.74 -11.98
CA LYS A 498 -5.04 17.39 -10.86
C LYS A 498 -5.84 17.23 -9.55
N LEU A 499 -6.78 18.15 -9.28
CA LEU A 499 -7.67 18.05 -8.13
C LEU A 499 -8.52 16.76 -8.17
N SER A 500 -9.09 16.43 -9.33
CA SER A 500 -9.87 15.20 -9.53
C SER A 500 -9.04 13.97 -9.20
N HIS A 501 -7.79 13.90 -9.67
CA HIS A 501 -6.89 12.79 -9.36
C HIS A 501 -6.57 12.67 -7.88
N ILE A 502 -6.36 13.79 -7.19
CA ILE A 502 -6.17 13.81 -5.74
C ILE A 502 -7.41 13.24 -5.03
N LEU A 503 -8.61 13.72 -5.40
CA LEU A 503 -9.87 13.33 -4.74
C LEU A 503 -10.31 11.88 -5.01
N GLU A 504 -9.73 11.21 -6.00
CA GLU A 504 -9.93 9.77 -6.21
C GLU A 504 -9.20 8.90 -5.17
N VAL A 505 -8.17 9.44 -4.51
CA VAL A 505 -7.31 8.71 -3.57
C VAL A 505 -7.46 9.27 -2.15
N ASP A 506 -7.38 10.58 -2.02
CA ASP A 506 -7.44 11.29 -0.75
C ASP A 506 -8.81 11.94 -0.58
N HIS A 507 -9.39 11.80 0.62
CA HIS A 507 -10.70 12.38 0.90
C HIS A 507 -10.67 13.91 0.97
N PHE A 508 -9.49 14.50 1.23
CA PHE A 508 -9.30 15.93 1.40
C PHE A 508 -8.15 16.47 0.54
N ALA A 509 -8.47 17.47 -0.29
CA ALA A 509 -7.51 18.34 -0.94
C ALA A 509 -7.59 19.73 -0.29
N LEU A 510 -6.52 20.14 0.39
CA LEU A 510 -6.42 21.43 1.06
C LEU A 510 -5.85 22.46 0.10
N VAL A 511 -6.67 23.44 -0.28
CA VAL A 511 -6.23 24.54 -1.13
C VAL A 511 -5.44 25.52 -0.30
N VAL A 512 -4.13 25.56 -0.51
CA VAL A 512 -3.20 26.43 0.20
C VAL A 512 -2.79 27.60 -0.68
N HIS A 513 -2.51 28.73 -0.03
CA HIS A 513 -2.00 29.93 -0.69
C HIS A 513 -0.74 30.39 0.03
N GLU A 514 0.28 30.81 -0.73
CA GLU A 514 1.46 31.44 -0.14
C GLU A 514 1.05 32.78 0.48
N GLN A 515 1.16 32.91 1.80
CA GLN A 515 1.09 34.19 2.48
C GLN A 515 2.51 34.67 2.80
N ILE A 516 2.91 35.80 2.22
CA ILE A 516 4.14 36.49 2.61
C ILE A 516 3.85 37.21 3.94
N GLN A 517 4.49 36.75 5.02
CA GLN A 517 4.30 37.31 6.37
C GLN A 517 5.42 38.32 6.67
N CYS A 518 5.09 39.61 6.76
CA CYS A 518 6.01 40.66 7.20
C CYS A 518 5.85 40.90 8.71
N VAL A 519 6.93 40.74 9.48
CA VAL A 519 6.94 40.90 10.96
C VAL A 519 7.51 42.28 11.34
N TYR A 520 6.77 43.07 12.14
CA TYR A 520 7.18 44.41 12.61
C TYR A 520 7.53 44.39 14.13
N ARG A 521 8.53 45.19 14.57
CA ARG A 521 8.90 45.40 16.00
C ARG A 521 9.17 46.90 16.30
N GLU A 522 8.68 47.41 17.43
CA GLU A 522 8.69 48.84 17.86
C GLU A 522 10.03 49.37 18.45
N GLY A 523 10.35 50.66 18.21
CA GLY A 523 11.09 51.53 19.18
C GLY A 523 12.02 52.68 18.67
N ARG A 524 11.56 53.95 18.84
CA ARG A 524 12.24 55.28 19.09
C ARG A 524 13.03 56.09 18.00
N HIS A 525 12.78 57.42 17.99
CA HIS A 525 13.31 58.59 17.23
C HIS A 525 14.76 59.06 17.61
N PRO A 526 15.51 60.00 16.91
CA PRO A 526 15.06 61.26 16.23
C PRO A 526 15.80 61.82 14.95
N SER A 527 15.22 62.89 14.37
CA SER A 527 15.77 64.08 13.62
C SER A 527 16.31 64.08 12.15
N SER A 528 15.62 64.90 11.31
CA SER A 528 16.02 65.87 10.25
C SER A 528 16.70 65.51 8.89
N SER A 529 15.98 65.90 7.81
CA SER A 529 16.41 66.52 6.52
C SER A 529 16.73 65.68 5.25
N LEU A 530 16.05 66.07 4.14
CA LEU A 530 16.40 66.08 2.70
C LEU A 530 16.12 64.88 1.73
N ARG A 531 15.19 65.17 0.79
CA ARG A 531 15.01 64.84 -0.67
C ARG A 531 15.31 63.43 -1.25
N CYS A 532 14.36 62.93 -2.04
CA CYS A 532 14.44 61.77 -2.96
C CYS A 532 15.34 61.97 -4.19
N PRO A 533 15.90 60.88 -4.74
CA PRO A 533 15.83 60.62 -6.20
C PRO A 533 15.57 59.13 -6.59
N GLU A 534 15.38 58.92 -7.89
CA GLU A 534 14.88 57.75 -8.66
C GLU A 534 15.73 56.46 -8.62
N ALA A 535 15.10 55.34 -9.04
CA ALA A 535 15.61 53.96 -9.09
C ALA A 535 16.71 53.70 -10.16
N PRO A 536 17.61 52.70 -9.93
CA PRO A 536 17.79 51.61 -10.91
C PRO A 536 18.10 50.22 -10.29
N ALA A 537 18.32 49.23 -11.18
CA ALA A 537 18.24 47.77 -11.02
C ALA A 537 19.46 47.02 -10.40
N LEU A 538 19.23 45.71 -10.12
CA LEU A 538 20.14 44.53 -10.09
C LEU A 538 20.83 44.06 -8.77
N THR A 539 20.69 42.73 -8.52
CA THR A 539 21.61 41.74 -7.91
C THR A 539 22.14 41.86 -6.46
N ALA A 540 21.93 40.75 -5.72
CA ALA A 540 22.77 40.04 -4.73
C ALA A 540 23.30 40.73 -3.43
N LEU A 541 23.17 39.96 -2.32
CA LEU A 541 23.83 40.00 -1.00
C LEU A 541 23.16 40.79 0.16
N GLN A 542 22.93 40.09 1.28
CA GLN A 542 22.68 40.58 2.65
C GLN A 542 23.95 41.24 3.26
N PRO A 543 23.98 41.95 4.42
CA PRO A 543 23.01 41.99 5.56
C PRO A 543 22.74 43.36 6.28
N TRP A 544 21.74 43.33 7.20
CA TRP A 544 21.48 44.16 8.42
C TRP A 544 20.80 45.57 8.39
N SER A 545 19.57 45.58 8.95
CA SER A 545 18.92 46.43 9.98
C SER A 545 18.88 47.98 9.95
N LEU A 546 17.64 48.52 10.02
CA LEU A 546 17.05 49.59 10.91
C LEU A 546 16.14 50.62 10.18
N GLN A 547 14.89 50.76 10.66
CA GLN A 547 13.90 51.82 10.34
C GLN A 547 14.15 53.09 11.22
N PRO A 548 13.50 54.28 11.01
CA PRO A 548 12.11 54.54 11.48
C PRO A 548 11.25 55.64 10.75
N THR A 549 9.99 55.71 11.23
CA THR A 549 8.68 56.44 11.00
C THR A 549 8.66 58.00 11.07
N PRO A 550 7.52 58.79 11.12
CA PRO A 550 6.03 58.54 11.22
C PRO A 550 5.10 59.50 10.37
N ASN A 551 3.75 59.41 10.30
CA ASN A 551 2.74 59.87 11.30
C ASN A 551 1.25 59.47 10.97
N MET A 552 0.44 59.42 12.05
CA MET A 552 -1.02 59.19 12.34
C MET A 552 -2.10 59.49 11.26
N ASP A 553 -3.32 58.91 11.25
CA ASP A 553 -4.38 58.91 12.28
C ASP A 553 -5.53 57.86 12.09
N ILE A 554 -6.33 57.69 13.15
CA ILE A 554 -7.45 56.75 13.40
C ILE A 554 -8.83 57.28 12.89
N ALA A 555 -9.79 56.40 12.49
CA ALA A 555 -11.17 56.35 13.06
C ALA A 555 -12.23 55.51 12.27
N ILE A 556 -13.15 54.99 13.08
CA ILE A 556 -14.26 54.04 12.90
C ILE A 556 -15.48 54.64 12.16
N GLN A 557 -16.29 53.82 11.46
CA GLN A 557 -17.77 53.99 11.45
C GLN A 557 -18.58 52.77 10.96
N HIS A 558 -19.67 52.49 11.69
CA HIS A 558 -20.88 51.70 11.37
C HIS A 558 -22.07 52.64 11.70
N PRO A 559 -23.23 52.69 10.99
CA PRO A 559 -24.42 51.89 11.38
C PRO A 559 -25.51 51.65 10.27
N TRP A 560 -26.63 51.04 10.67
CA TRP A 560 -27.77 50.44 9.92
C TRP A 560 -28.90 51.37 9.40
N PHE A 561 -29.71 50.94 8.38
CA PHE A 561 -31.21 50.76 8.41
C PHE A 561 -31.84 50.09 7.14
N LYS A 562 -33.13 49.66 7.25
CA LYS A 562 -33.94 48.61 6.57
C LYS A 562 -34.82 48.96 5.32
N ARG A 563 -35.17 47.88 4.57
CA ARG A 563 -36.41 47.51 3.77
C ARG A 563 -36.68 48.25 2.43
N ALA A 564 -37.11 47.61 1.32
CA ALA A 564 -38.28 46.72 1.16
C ALA A 564 -38.35 45.89 -0.18
N LEU A 565 -38.95 44.68 -0.09
CA LEU A 565 -39.77 43.88 -1.05
C LEU A 565 -39.16 43.09 -2.25
N GLY A 566 -39.43 41.76 -2.28
CA GLY A 566 -39.02 40.73 -3.27
C GLY A 566 -40.03 40.51 -4.42
N PRO A 567 -40.30 39.28 -4.96
CA PRO A 567 -39.74 37.94 -4.68
C PRO A 567 -39.15 37.23 -5.94
N PHE A 568 -38.35 36.17 -5.77
CA PHE A 568 -38.31 34.91 -6.55
C PHE A 568 -36.97 34.19 -6.29
N TYR A 569 -37.06 32.87 -6.19
CA TYR A 569 -36.02 31.84 -6.04
C TYR A 569 -35.63 31.40 -4.61
N PRO A 570 -36.03 30.16 -4.22
CA PRO A 570 -35.52 29.54 -3.01
C PRO A 570 -34.10 29.03 -3.24
N SER A 571 -33.35 29.11 -2.15
CA SER A 571 -32.08 28.49 -1.86
C SER A 571 -32.14 26.96 -1.90
N ARG A 572 -31.16 26.33 -2.57
CA ARG A 572 -30.43 25.09 -2.21
C ARG A 572 -29.66 24.59 -3.44
N LEU A 573 -28.34 24.75 -3.42
CA LEU A 573 -27.42 24.44 -4.52
C LEU A 573 -26.54 23.20 -4.21
N PHE A 574 -26.91 22.40 -3.21
CA PHE A 574 -26.25 21.14 -2.86
C PHE A 574 -27.27 20.00 -2.89
N ASP A 575 -27.57 19.51 -4.09
CA ASP A 575 -28.22 18.20 -4.29
C ASP A 575 -28.02 17.63 -5.70
N GLN A 576 -26.99 18.09 -6.43
CA GLN A 576 -26.61 17.50 -7.71
C GLN A 576 -25.25 16.84 -7.56
N PHE A 577 -25.25 15.52 -7.68
CA PHE A 577 -24.17 14.56 -7.99
C PHE A 577 -24.21 13.32 -7.09
N PHE A 578 -25.36 12.65 -7.05
CA PHE A 578 -25.46 11.24 -6.68
C PHE A 578 -26.49 10.61 -7.62
N GLY A 579 -26.05 9.78 -8.57
CA GLY A 579 -26.96 9.11 -9.50
C GLY A 579 -26.47 8.81 -10.92
N GLU A 580 -25.18 8.92 -11.26
CA GLU A 580 -24.68 8.26 -12.47
C GLU A 580 -24.48 6.76 -12.19
N GLY A 581 -25.57 6.01 -12.33
CA GLY A 581 -25.48 4.56 -12.49
C GLY A 581 -24.73 4.26 -13.79
N LEU A 582 -23.57 3.61 -13.68
CA LEU A 582 -22.87 3.01 -14.81
C LEU A 582 -23.81 1.99 -15.48
N PHE A 583 -24.13 2.21 -16.76
CA PHE A 583 -24.88 1.25 -17.55
C PHE A 583 -24.00 0.01 -17.84
N GLU A 584 -24.54 -1.20 -17.63
CA GLU A 584 -23.87 -2.48 -17.94
C GLU A 584 -23.49 -2.64 -19.43
N TYR A 585 -23.94 -1.77 -20.34
CA TYR A 585 -23.59 -1.84 -21.77
C TYR A 585 -22.20 -1.28 -22.12
N ASP A 586 -21.52 -0.61 -21.18
CA ASP A 586 -20.17 -0.07 -21.36
C ASP A 586 -19.06 -1.01 -20.85
N LEU A 587 -19.41 -2.19 -20.34
CA LEU A 587 -18.46 -3.18 -19.81
C LEU A 587 -18.69 -4.56 -20.45
N LEU A 588 -17.89 -4.84 -21.50
CA LEU A 588 -17.55 -6.16 -22.10
C LEU A 588 -18.46 -6.74 -23.20
N PRO A 589 -17.92 -6.96 -24.42
CA PRO A 589 -18.08 -8.21 -25.15
C PRO A 589 -17.00 -9.21 -24.73
N PHE A 590 -17.38 -10.48 -24.60
CA PHE A 590 -16.58 -11.65 -24.20
C PHE A 590 -16.37 -11.81 -22.68
N LEU A 591 -17.28 -12.54 -22.04
CA LEU A 591 -16.97 -13.84 -21.41
C LEU A 591 -18.28 -14.54 -21.03
N SER A 592 -18.39 -15.80 -21.44
CA SER A 592 -19.53 -16.68 -21.24
C SER A 592 -19.66 -17.16 -19.79
N SER A 593 -20.88 -17.05 -19.27
CA SER A 593 -21.56 -17.92 -18.29
C SER A 593 -20.75 -19.07 -17.65
N THR A 594 -20.52 -19.02 -16.33
CA THR A 594 -20.71 -20.16 -15.40
C THR A 594 -20.46 -19.76 -13.93
N ILE A 595 -21.46 -19.18 -13.26
CA ILE A 595 -21.56 -19.27 -11.79
C ILE A 595 -23.04 -19.46 -11.41
N SER A 596 -23.28 -20.46 -10.55
CA SER A 596 -24.57 -21.01 -10.11
C SER A 596 -25.49 -19.98 -9.39
N PRO A 597 -26.83 -20.06 -9.56
CA PRO A 597 -27.80 -19.10 -9.03
C PRO A 597 -27.89 -19.04 -7.48
N TYR A 598 -27.42 -20.06 -6.76
CA TYR A 598 -27.55 -20.13 -5.30
C TYR A 598 -26.58 -19.23 -4.52
N TYR A 599 -25.46 -18.81 -5.12
CA TYR A 599 -24.49 -17.93 -4.44
C TYR A 599 -24.84 -16.44 -4.51
N ARG A 600 -25.75 -16.02 -5.40
CA ARG A 600 -26.22 -14.61 -5.42
C ARG A 600 -27.00 -14.29 -4.15
N GLN A 601 -27.92 -15.15 -3.71
CA GLN A 601 -28.85 -14.81 -2.62
C GLN A 601 -28.18 -14.56 -1.25
N SER A 602 -27.05 -15.19 -0.95
CA SER A 602 -26.38 -15.04 0.36
C SER A 602 -25.52 -13.77 0.47
N LEU A 603 -24.96 -13.28 -0.63
CA LEU A 603 -24.27 -11.99 -0.66
C LEU A 603 -25.26 -10.81 -0.63
N PHE A 604 -26.47 -11.03 -1.14
CA PHE A 604 -27.54 -10.02 -1.20
C PHE A 604 -28.07 -9.57 0.17
N ARG A 605 -28.01 -10.41 1.21
CA ARG A 605 -28.58 -10.07 2.52
C ARG A 605 -27.66 -9.22 3.41
N THR A 606 -26.36 -9.16 3.09
CA THR A 606 -25.35 -8.50 3.94
C THR A 606 -25.08 -7.05 3.50
N VAL A 607 -25.59 -6.63 2.34
CA VAL A 607 -25.30 -5.32 1.73
C VAL A 607 -26.43 -4.29 1.94
N LEU A 608 -27.58 -4.68 2.48
CA LEU A 608 -28.82 -3.87 2.50
C LEU A 608 -29.09 -3.08 3.79
N ASP A 609 -28.06 -2.56 4.48
CA ASP A 609 -28.27 -1.74 5.70
C ASP A 609 -27.87 -0.27 5.57
N SER A 610 -27.66 0.23 4.34
CA SER A 610 -27.15 1.59 4.08
C SER A 610 -27.99 2.47 3.14
N GLY A 611 -29.28 2.17 2.91
CA GLY A 611 -30.18 3.07 2.16
C GLY A 611 -29.78 3.34 0.70
N ILE A 612 -29.07 2.39 0.07
CA ILE A 612 -28.60 2.49 -1.31
C ILE A 612 -29.76 2.22 -2.27
N SER A 613 -29.91 3.08 -3.27
CA SER A 613 -30.78 2.86 -4.42
C SER A 613 -30.05 2.08 -5.50
N GLU A 614 -30.70 1.04 -6.06
CA GLU A 614 -30.20 0.30 -7.21
C GLU A 614 -31.02 0.67 -8.45
N VAL A 615 -30.36 1.01 -9.56
CA VAL A 615 -31.00 1.28 -10.84
C VAL A 615 -30.56 0.22 -11.85
N ARG A 616 -31.51 -0.49 -12.44
CA ARG A 616 -31.28 -1.52 -13.46
C ARG A 616 -31.94 -1.11 -14.77
N SER A 617 -31.26 -1.37 -15.88
CA SER A 617 -31.73 -1.00 -17.21
C SER A 617 -31.33 -2.09 -18.19
N ASP A 618 -32.23 -3.05 -18.43
CA ASP A 618 -32.00 -4.16 -19.35
C ASP A 618 -32.59 -3.83 -20.75
N ARG A 619 -32.63 -4.80 -21.68
CA ARG A 619 -33.15 -4.55 -23.03
C ARG A 619 -34.66 -4.28 -23.06
N ASP A 620 -35.40 -4.77 -22.07
CA ASP A 620 -36.86 -4.84 -22.09
C ASP A 620 -37.50 -3.84 -21.12
N LYS A 621 -36.80 -3.45 -20.05
CA LYS A 621 -37.32 -2.56 -19.01
C LYS A 621 -36.24 -1.77 -18.26
N PHE A 622 -36.69 -0.71 -17.62
CA PHE A 622 -35.96 0.11 -16.66
C PHE A 622 -36.59 -0.05 -15.28
N VAL A 623 -35.79 -0.30 -14.24
CA VAL A 623 -36.25 -0.58 -12.88
C VAL A 623 -35.39 0.15 -11.85
N ILE A 624 -36.02 0.76 -10.84
CA ILE A 624 -35.36 1.36 -9.69
C ILE A 624 -35.83 0.61 -8.44
N PHE A 625 -34.89 0.20 -7.59
CA PHE A 625 -35.12 -0.33 -6.26
C PHE A 625 -34.65 0.68 -5.21
N LEU A 626 -35.47 0.93 -4.20
CA LEU A 626 -35.18 1.87 -3.13
C LEU A 626 -35.69 1.35 -1.77
N ASP A 627 -34.81 1.22 -0.79
CA ASP A 627 -35.20 0.90 0.60
C ASP A 627 -35.95 2.09 1.22
N VAL A 628 -37.24 1.88 1.47
CA VAL A 628 -38.18 2.81 2.11
C VAL A 628 -38.81 2.19 3.37
N LYS A 629 -38.14 1.25 4.05
CA LYS A 629 -38.65 0.50 5.23
C LYS A 629 -39.20 1.34 6.39
N HIS A 630 -38.97 2.65 6.36
CA HIS A 630 -39.42 3.61 7.37
C HIS A 630 -40.55 4.53 6.91
N PHE A 631 -41.13 4.30 5.72
CA PHE A 631 -42.20 5.09 5.13
C PHE A 631 -43.38 4.19 4.77
N SER A 632 -44.60 4.64 5.07
CA SER A 632 -45.81 3.98 4.56
C SER A 632 -46.04 4.40 3.10
N PRO A 633 -46.75 3.61 2.28
CA PRO A 633 -47.08 4.00 0.90
C PRO A 633 -47.76 5.37 0.80
N GLU A 634 -48.57 5.77 1.78
CA GLU A 634 -49.16 7.12 1.84
C GLU A 634 -48.16 8.27 2.10
N ASP A 635 -46.98 7.97 2.65
CA ASP A 635 -45.91 8.94 2.90
C ASP A 635 -45.02 9.16 1.67
N LEU A 636 -45.25 8.41 0.58
CA LEU A 636 -44.40 8.37 -0.61
C LEU A 636 -45.12 9.00 -1.80
N THR A 637 -44.48 9.98 -2.42
CA THR A 637 -44.93 10.64 -3.64
C THR A 637 -43.95 10.35 -4.77
N VAL A 638 -44.44 9.75 -5.86
CA VAL A 638 -43.65 9.50 -7.08
C VAL A 638 -44.21 10.32 -8.24
N LYS A 639 -43.37 11.18 -8.83
CA LYS A 639 -43.72 12.05 -9.95
C LYS A 639 -42.76 11.84 -11.10
N VAL A 640 -43.26 11.93 -12.33
CA VAL A 640 -42.44 11.93 -13.54
C VAL A 640 -42.54 13.30 -14.20
N GLN A 641 -41.40 13.93 -14.42
CA GLN A 641 -41.25 15.24 -15.05
C GLN A 641 -40.19 15.15 -16.15
N GLU A 642 -40.59 15.42 -17.40
CA GLU A 642 -39.73 15.35 -18.60
C GLU A 642 -38.97 14.02 -18.71
N ASP A 643 -37.66 14.05 -18.40
CA ASP A 643 -36.72 12.93 -18.45
C ASP A 643 -36.38 12.40 -17.05
N PHE A 644 -37.15 12.72 -16.02
CA PHE A 644 -36.83 12.37 -14.63
C PHE A 644 -38.02 11.78 -13.87
N VAL A 645 -37.73 10.81 -12.99
CA VAL A 645 -38.62 10.39 -11.92
C VAL A 645 -38.11 10.93 -10.60
N GLU A 646 -38.98 11.60 -9.87
CA GLU A 646 -38.75 12.14 -8.54
C GLU A 646 -39.56 11.31 -7.53
N ILE A 647 -38.87 10.79 -6.53
CA ILE A 647 -39.42 10.00 -5.42
C ILE A 647 -39.18 10.80 -4.14
N HIS A 648 -40.25 11.28 -3.54
CA HIS A 648 -40.25 12.05 -2.31
C HIS A 648 -40.93 11.23 -1.22
N GLY A 649 -40.21 10.91 -0.15
CA GLY A 649 -40.79 10.34 1.06
C GLY A 649 -40.83 11.38 2.15
N LYS A 650 -42.01 11.62 2.72
CA LYS A 650 -42.20 12.55 3.83
C LYS A 650 -43.15 11.96 4.86
N HIS A 651 -42.61 11.61 6.01
CA HIS A 651 -43.37 11.11 7.14
C HIS A 651 -43.43 12.20 8.23
N ASN A 652 -44.64 12.71 8.48
CA ASN A 652 -44.90 13.70 9.52
C ASN A 652 -45.65 13.06 10.69
N GLU A 653 -45.00 13.08 11.86
CA GLU A 653 -45.55 12.84 13.21
C GLU A 653 -46.31 11.53 13.49
N ARG A 654 -45.63 10.63 14.20
CA ARG A 654 -46.26 9.87 15.29
C ARG A 654 -45.48 10.10 16.58
N GLN A 655 -46.22 10.35 17.66
CA GLN A 655 -45.69 10.41 19.01
C GLN A 655 -45.41 8.98 19.48
N ASP A 656 -44.15 8.68 19.78
CA ASP A 656 -43.78 7.53 20.59
C ASP A 656 -43.33 8.00 21.99
N ASP A 657 -43.11 7.05 22.91
CA ASP A 657 -42.77 7.32 24.30
C ASP A 657 -41.39 8.02 24.49
N HIS A 658 -40.64 8.30 23.40
CA HIS A 658 -39.28 8.84 23.43
C HIS A 658 -39.01 10.05 22.50
N GLY A 659 -40.00 10.58 21.78
CA GLY A 659 -39.88 11.88 21.10
C GLY A 659 -40.56 11.96 19.72
N TYR A 660 -40.25 13.02 18.98
CA TYR A 660 -40.76 13.24 17.62
C TYR A 660 -39.74 12.76 16.59
N ILE A 661 -40.10 11.75 15.77
CA ILE A 661 -39.28 11.32 14.63
C ILE A 661 -39.94 11.83 13.34
N SER A 662 -39.31 12.82 12.70
CA SER A 662 -39.64 13.23 11.33
C SER A 662 -38.57 12.69 10.37
N ARG A 663 -39.00 12.14 9.24
CA ARG A 663 -38.10 11.62 8.19
C ARG A 663 -38.56 12.15 6.84
N GLU A 664 -37.62 12.70 6.08
CA GLU A 664 -37.86 13.22 4.74
C GLU A 664 -36.69 12.84 3.83
N PHE A 665 -36.97 12.36 2.62
CA PHE A 665 -35.96 12.14 1.59
C PHE A 665 -36.49 12.55 0.22
N HIS A 666 -35.61 13.06 -0.63
CA HIS A 666 -35.91 13.34 -2.03
C HIS A 666 -34.88 12.62 -2.92
N ARG A 667 -35.34 11.91 -3.95
CA ARG A 667 -34.50 11.19 -4.91
C ARG A 667 -34.98 11.47 -6.33
N ARG A 668 -34.04 11.77 -7.22
CA ARG A 668 -34.32 12.06 -8.63
C ARG A 668 -33.49 11.14 -9.51
N TYR A 669 -34.12 10.45 -10.45
CA TYR A 669 -33.47 9.51 -11.38
C TYR A 669 -33.79 9.90 -12.81
N ARG A 670 -32.81 9.80 -13.70
CA ARG A 670 -33.01 10.06 -15.13
C ARG A 670 -33.68 8.86 -15.79
N LEU A 671 -34.84 9.07 -16.42
CA LEU A 671 -35.48 8.09 -17.28
C LEU A 671 -34.77 8.06 -18.64
N PRO A 672 -34.37 6.89 -19.14
CA PRO A 672 -33.95 6.74 -20.53
C PRO A 672 -35.08 7.15 -21.49
N SER A 673 -34.73 7.81 -22.59
CA SER A 673 -35.70 8.31 -23.60
C SER A 673 -36.49 7.20 -24.30
N ASN A 674 -36.07 5.94 -24.17
CA ASN A 674 -36.74 4.77 -24.74
C ASN A 674 -37.65 4.05 -23.74
N VAL A 675 -37.95 4.62 -22.57
CA VAL A 675 -38.92 4.06 -21.62
C VAL A 675 -40.32 4.56 -21.95
N ASP A 676 -41.29 3.64 -22.02
CA ASP A 676 -42.71 3.95 -22.17
C ASP A 676 -43.25 4.63 -20.91
N GLN A 677 -43.43 5.95 -20.97
CA GLN A 677 -43.96 6.73 -19.85
C GLN A 677 -45.45 6.41 -19.54
N THR A 678 -46.18 5.81 -20.49
CA THR A 678 -47.60 5.47 -20.30
C THR A 678 -47.81 4.21 -19.46
N ALA A 679 -46.80 3.33 -19.44
CA ALA A 679 -46.81 2.02 -18.77
C ALA A 679 -45.93 1.96 -17.51
N LEU A 680 -45.62 3.11 -16.90
CA LEU A 680 -44.85 3.18 -15.65
C LEU A 680 -45.66 2.66 -14.46
N SER A 681 -44.98 1.95 -13.57
CA SER A 681 -45.57 1.37 -12.35
C SER A 681 -44.65 1.58 -11.15
N CYS A 682 -45.25 1.69 -9.96
CA CYS A 682 -44.54 1.79 -8.70
C CYS A 682 -45.23 0.92 -7.63
N SER A 683 -44.48 0.02 -6.99
CA SER A 683 -44.96 -0.81 -5.89
C SER A 683 -44.02 -0.75 -4.68
N VAL A 684 -44.55 -0.99 -3.49
CA VAL A 684 -43.77 -1.17 -2.26
C VAL A 684 -44.07 -2.55 -1.68
N SER A 685 -43.01 -3.31 -1.44
CA SER A 685 -43.09 -4.65 -0.84
C SER A 685 -43.28 -4.59 0.68
N ALA A 686 -43.68 -5.71 1.29
CA ALA A 686 -43.93 -5.79 2.73
C ALA A 686 -42.68 -5.62 3.61
N ASP A 687 -41.48 -5.83 3.05
CA ASP A 687 -40.18 -5.60 3.69
C ASP A 687 -39.63 -4.19 3.45
N GLY A 688 -40.40 -3.31 2.80
CA GLY A 688 -40.06 -1.89 2.66
C GLY A 688 -39.23 -1.55 1.43
N MET A 689 -39.22 -2.37 0.38
CA MET A 689 -38.55 -2.05 -0.87
C MET A 689 -39.53 -1.41 -1.87
N LEU A 690 -39.26 -0.17 -2.28
CA LEU A 690 -39.96 0.47 -3.39
C LEU A 690 -39.35 0.00 -4.72
N THR A 691 -40.19 -0.45 -5.64
CA THR A 691 -39.84 -0.84 -7.00
C THR A 691 -40.58 0.05 -7.99
N PHE A 692 -39.84 0.88 -8.73
CA PHE A 692 -40.35 1.63 -9.86
C PHE A 692 -39.95 0.95 -11.16
N SER A 693 -40.85 0.73 -12.10
CA SER A 693 -40.58 -0.01 -13.34
C SER A 693 -41.28 0.59 -14.55
N GLY A 694 -40.57 0.66 -15.68
CA GLY A 694 -41.08 1.09 -16.98
C GLY A 694 -40.55 0.22 -18.13
N PRO A 695 -41.40 -0.31 -19.02
CA PRO A 695 -40.95 -1.08 -20.18
C PRO A 695 -40.25 -0.18 -21.21
N LYS A 696 -39.33 -0.74 -21.99
CA LYS A 696 -38.64 -0.01 -23.06
C LYS A 696 -39.29 -0.26 -24.42
N ILE A 697 -39.45 0.79 -25.22
CA ILE A 697 -40.02 0.73 -26.57
C ILE A 697 -38.87 0.65 -27.61
N PRO A 698 -38.99 -0.14 -28.69
CA PRO A 698 -38.05 -0.12 -29.81
C PRO A 698 -37.96 1.26 -30.47
N SER A 699 -36.74 1.67 -30.87
CA SER A 699 -36.46 2.99 -31.45
C SER A 699 -37.31 3.29 -32.70
N GLY A 700 -38.16 4.32 -32.64
CA GLY A 700 -38.96 4.80 -33.78
C GLY A 700 -40.39 5.28 -33.47
N MET A 701 -40.83 5.27 -32.21
CA MET A 701 -42.11 5.85 -31.78
C MET A 701 -41.86 6.97 -30.76
N ASP A 702 -42.58 8.10 -30.91
CA ASP A 702 -42.51 9.23 -29.97
C ASP A 702 -42.96 8.77 -28.57
N ALA A 703 -42.04 8.87 -27.60
CA ALA A 703 -42.40 8.77 -26.19
C ALA A 703 -43.13 10.05 -25.80
N GLY A 704 -44.46 9.99 -25.68
CA GLY A 704 -45.27 11.14 -25.28
C GLY A 704 -44.82 11.67 -23.91
N HIS A 705 -44.46 12.95 -23.85
CA HIS A 705 -44.10 13.64 -22.60
C HIS A 705 -45.36 14.19 -21.92
N SER A 706 -45.63 13.74 -20.70
CA SER A 706 -46.69 14.33 -19.86
C SER A 706 -46.30 14.26 -18.39
N GLU A 707 -46.44 15.37 -17.66
CA GLU A 707 -46.27 15.39 -16.21
C GLU A 707 -47.36 14.52 -15.55
N ARG A 708 -46.95 13.48 -14.83
CA ARG A 708 -47.89 12.51 -14.23
C ARG A 708 -47.39 12.03 -12.86
N ALA A 709 -48.30 11.99 -11.89
CA ALA A 709 -48.09 11.31 -10.61
C ALA A 709 -48.38 9.81 -10.76
N ILE A 710 -47.51 8.96 -10.21
CA ILE A 710 -47.67 7.50 -10.27
C ILE A 710 -48.11 7.00 -8.89
N PRO A 711 -49.27 6.32 -8.78
CA PRO A 711 -49.73 5.80 -7.50
C PRO A 711 -48.82 4.69 -7.01
N VAL A 712 -48.49 4.70 -5.73
CA VAL A 712 -47.69 3.67 -5.07
C VAL A 712 -48.61 2.55 -4.60
N SER A 713 -48.50 1.37 -5.21
CA SER A 713 -49.30 0.19 -4.87
C SER A 713 -48.61 -0.70 -3.84
N ARG A 714 -49.37 -1.44 -3.02
CA ARG A 714 -48.82 -2.39 -2.04
C ARG A 714 -48.92 -3.81 -2.58
N GLU A 715 -47.81 -4.56 -2.60
CA GLU A 715 -47.84 -5.97 -2.95
C GLU A 715 -48.37 -6.83 -1.79
N GLU A 716 -49.48 -7.52 -1.98
CA GLU A 716 -50.00 -8.51 -1.02
C GLU A 716 -49.20 -9.83 -1.12
N LYS A 717 -48.84 -10.42 0.02
CA LYS A 717 -48.15 -11.72 0.06
C LYS A 717 -48.99 -12.80 -0.64
N PRO A 718 -48.41 -13.64 -1.52
CA PRO A 718 -49.09 -14.84 -1.99
C PRO A 718 -49.43 -15.73 -0.78
N GLY A 719 -50.71 -16.07 -0.62
CA GLY A 719 -51.21 -16.88 0.49
C GLY A 719 -50.50 -18.23 0.58
N SER A 720 -50.07 -18.58 1.79
CA SER A 720 -49.58 -19.90 2.16
C SER A 720 -50.64 -20.97 1.85
N ALA A 721 -50.33 -21.92 0.96
CA ALA A 721 -51.09 -23.15 0.84
C ALA A 721 -51.02 -23.95 2.16
N PRO A 722 -52.13 -24.54 2.64
CA PRO A 722 -52.11 -25.29 3.88
C PRO A 722 -51.39 -26.62 3.69
N SER A 723 -50.62 -27.00 4.71
CA SER A 723 -49.92 -28.27 4.80
C SER A 723 -50.89 -29.46 4.80
N SER A 724 -50.67 -30.39 3.87
CA SER A 724 -51.06 -31.81 3.98
C SER A 724 -49.99 -32.67 3.34
#